data_AF-A0A5M9MWL0-F1
#
_entry.id   AF-A0A5M9MWL0-F1
#
_cell.length_a   1.000
_cell.length_b   1.000
_cell.length_c   1.000
_cell.angle_alpha   90.00
_cell.angle_beta   90.00
_cell.angle_gamma   90.00
#
_symmetry.space_group_name_H-M   'P 1'
#
loop_
_entity.id
_entity.type
_entity.pdbx_description
1 polymer ?
#
loop_
_entity_poly.entity_id
_entity_poly.type
_entity_poly.pdbx_seq_one_letter_code
_entity_poly.pdbx_strand_id
1 'polypeptide(L)'
;MNTLRYRLVWLTALLLSLAPWANANGQQVNATRNTVRYNLTLTWDDWAPAGTSRKMILTNGQFPGPELRLQQGDDVEVLVVNNLPDPATIHFHGIEQINTPWSDGTPGLSQKNIAPGGRFLYKWHAAQYGSYIYHAHSRGQMDDGLYGAIYIQPNDNVEKPFGQITDNKGEINAMHEAEKKSAPVVLSDWRQLTSEEIWHAEEEMGRDAMCANALLVNGKGSVSCLSRQALDTATTPEQRKVLGNTSFTDIGCLPPTNALAQGNFPHNLSAIPPSVFSGCTPSHGSTEKLLVDQAAQYVSYDLISAAGISVITFSIDEHPMYVYAVDGRYVVPNLVDALTVPNGARYSVMVKLDKPAGDYTVRVVNTGVNQILNTTAIMSYKTSQKTQQQPSTPCIDITGRPSTNCKVLDEGTIVPFPVEVPAKEVAQTHVLNIDHYHASYLWTMGNSSYPLSLEESSPLLFDPSAAKTDLSIKTLNGTWVDLVFHVVSSLQPPHPIHKHSNKFFVIGQGNGAWKYSSVAEAMKVIPESFNLKNPQIRDTFVTPPAATGPTWLVIRYQPSKGCGECRSRKIRCDQARPACSQCTKGNRACSGYRDELSLMFRDESQQVVRKAKTGATGRRSRKIARRNVSPPGSSSPQSGTGPSSMPSDVSNASNPQLSPMTVEQLTPQSMGPEFPPSYQFTRDEAVCYFLRFHGWPGVFRKSAESPKFVAQPVISPSQQAMRAAIVSVGTAMLSRLRQSTELKITAEKEYCHALSLLTTAVAEEEEAKTNPTLAAVLLLAIFEVITSRTLQNIKKWTSHIYGAAALLELRGTEQLQDEDGLKLFVQLRFQVIISCLQKSVRVPPPVLECPKIAMFLRPKVEAYGDRLISIAGRLSNLRADINTKVLTDQGEILSAAYNIEAELMSWTAALPPEFLYTTIEDPSPDLLFDKVGCSLAPFNGRYHVYSDLWVSHTWNQYRCARIIVSEIILGCLRRITINSAAAAVSNEFRSHCTRLRNTTRQLATDICCSVPFHFGAGNMNTKPLGSIPLGQSYIGGLILLWPLILAGATERKRHPLRSWVIECLFIIGHSMGIDQALLLIDILETEVGVFDGVEDGEDGVFFRESGGTTEGNQVLTGTWGP
;
A
#
# COMPACT_ATOMS: atom_id res chain seq x y z
N MET A 1 -26.97 58.97 33.97
CA MET A 1 -27.06 57.60 34.50
C MET A 1 -27.02 56.62 33.34
N ASN A 2 -26.17 55.60 33.43
CA ASN A 2 -26.05 54.42 32.57
C ASN A 2 -25.99 54.61 31.04
N THR A 3 -24.76 54.64 30.50
CA THR A 3 -24.26 53.94 29.29
C THR A 3 -23.02 54.65 28.71
N LEU A 4 -21.86 54.51 29.36
CA LEU A 4 -20.58 55.00 28.84
C LEU A 4 -19.41 54.16 29.37
N ARG A 5 -19.20 52.98 28.78
CA ARG A 5 -17.96 52.16 28.76
C ARG A 5 -18.22 51.08 27.70
N TYR A 6 -17.32 50.88 26.73
CA TYR A 6 -17.41 50.06 25.49
C TYR A 6 -17.76 50.75 24.15
N ARG A 7 -17.22 51.95 23.88
CA ARG A 7 -17.20 52.55 22.52
C ARG A 7 -15.86 53.22 22.09
N LEU A 8 -14.71 52.85 22.67
CA LEU A 8 -13.40 53.45 22.33
C LEU A 8 -12.26 52.47 21.97
N VAL A 9 -12.56 51.25 21.50
CA VAL A 9 -11.54 50.30 21.00
C VAL A 9 -11.87 49.72 19.61
N TRP A 10 -12.99 50.10 19.00
CA TRP A 10 -13.47 49.55 17.72
C TRP A 10 -13.51 50.55 16.54
N LEU A 11 -12.86 51.72 16.66
CA LEU A 11 -12.81 52.73 15.58
C LEU A 11 -11.40 53.11 15.09
N THR A 12 -10.34 52.52 15.63
CA THR A 12 -8.94 52.76 15.18
C THR A 12 -8.37 51.66 14.27
N ALA A 13 -9.09 50.56 14.02
CA ALA A 13 -8.60 49.47 13.17
C ALA A 13 -9.28 49.36 11.79
N LEU A 14 -10.26 50.22 11.48
CA LEU A 14 -11.08 50.13 10.26
C LEU A 14 -10.74 51.16 9.16
N LEU A 15 -9.62 51.90 9.29
CA LEU A 15 -9.26 53.00 8.38
C LEU A 15 -7.90 52.86 7.66
N LEU A 16 -7.30 51.67 7.60
CA LEU A 16 -6.01 51.47 6.92
C LEU A 16 -5.99 50.37 5.84
N SER A 17 -7.13 50.06 5.21
CA SER A 17 -7.16 49.00 4.17
C SER A 17 -8.02 49.33 2.94
N LEU A 18 -7.57 50.26 2.08
CA LEU A 18 -7.75 50.21 0.61
C LEU A 18 -6.57 50.97 -0.05
N ALA A 19 -5.83 50.25 -0.91
CA ALA A 19 -4.43 50.46 -1.38
C ALA A 19 -4.21 51.59 -2.43
N PRO A 20 -2.97 52.04 -2.76
CA PRO A 20 -2.06 51.28 -3.67
C PRO A 20 -0.52 51.49 -3.52
N TRP A 21 0.25 50.44 -3.90
CA TRP A 21 1.57 50.42 -4.58
C TRP A 21 2.64 51.50 -4.26
N ALA A 22 3.73 51.12 -3.58
CA ALA A 22 5.14 51.47 -3.92
C ALA A 22 6.16 50.78 -2.98
N ASN A 23 7.03 49.94 -3.57
CA ASN A 23 8.38 49.49 -3.17
C ASN A 23 8.88 49.64 -1.71
N ALA A 24 9.20 48.50 -1.07
CA ALA A 24 10.57 48.15 -0.64
C ALA A 24 10.62 46.77 0.06
N ASN A 25 11.50 45.91 -0.45
CA ASN A 25 11.85 44.52 -0.11
C ASN A 25 11.71 44.04 1.34
N GLY A 26 11.03 42.90 1.50
CA GLY A 26 11.11 42.01 2.68
C GLY A 26 10.50 40.65 2.35
N GLN A 27 11.36 39.63 2.25
CA GLN A 27 11.03 38.28 1.76
C GLN A 27 9.85 37.62 2.51
N GLN A 28 8.82 37.23 1.75
CA GLN A 28 7.79 36.28 2.17
C GLN A 28 8.37 34.86 2.17
N VAL A 29 8.36 34.19 3.31
CA VAL A 29 8.49 32.72 3.37
C VAL A 29 7.11 32.12 3.09
N ASN A 30 6.92 31.63 1.87
CA ASN A 30 5.76 30.83 1.48
C ASN A 30 5.95 29.38 1.97
N ALA A 31 5.17 28.93 2.95
CA ALA A 31 5.04 27.51 3.28
C ALA A 31 3.81 26.91 2.57
N THR A 32 3.97 26.55 1.29
CA THR A 32 3.09 25.58 0.62
C THR A 32 3.63 24.19 0.93
N ARG A 33 2.94 23.39 1.76
CA ARG A 33 3.30 21.97 1.98
C ARG A 33 3.01 21.20 0.69
N ASN A 34 4.05 20.91 -0.08
CA ASN A 34 3.93 20.15 -1.32
C ASN A 34 4.10 18.66 -1.00
N THR A 35 3.17 17.83 -1.48
CA THR A 35 3.37 16.39 -1.48
C THR A 35 4.20 16.01 -2.71
N VAL A 36 5.39 15.44 -2.51
CA VAL A 36 6.27 14.97 -3.58
C VAL A 36 6.02 13.48 -3.81
N ARG A 37 5.88 13.09 -5.09
CA ARG A 37 5.50 11.72 -5.48
C ARG A 37 6.54 11.08 -6.39
N TYR A 38 6.88 9.84 -6.09
CA TYR A 38 7.73 9.00 -6.93
C TYR A 38 7.03 7.68 -7.25
N ASN A 39 7.40 7.09 -8.39
CA ASN A 39 7.03 5.73 -8.76
C ASN A 39 8.31 4.95 -9.08
N LEU A 40 8.50 3.82 -8.40
CA LEU A 40 9.64 2.92 -8.55
C LEU A 40 9.12 1.57 -9.03
N THR A 41 9.41 1.21 -10.28
CA THR A 41 9.07 -0.08 -10.87
C THR A 41 10.29 -0.97 -10.84
N LEU A 42 10.17 -2.14 -10.23
CA LEU A 42 11.26 -3.10 -10.05
C LEU A 42 11.20 -4.17 -11.13
N THR A 43 12.27 -4.39 -11.87
CA THR A 43 12.36 -5.42 -12.93
C THR A 43 13.66 -6.21 -12.82
N TRP A 44 13.64 -7.47 -13.27
CA TRP A 44 14.86 -8.22 -13.53
C TRP A 44 15.25 -8.07 -14.99
N ASP A 45 16.49 -7.66 -15.23
CA ASP A 45 17.05 -7.52 -16.56
C ASP A 45 18.50 -8.03 -16.58
N ASP A 46 19.00 -8.36 -17.76
CA ASP A 46 20.42 -8.66 -17.95
C ASP A 46 21.20 -7.34 -17.97
N TRP A 47 22.15 -7.17 -17.04
CA TRP A 47 22.91 -5.94 -16.86
C TRP A 47 24.39 -6.25 -16.61
N ALA A 48 25.28 -5.34 -17.05
CA ALA A 48 26.73 -5.57 -17.06
C ALA A 48 27.55 -4.40 -16.49
N PRO A 49 27.37 -4.03 -15.20
CA PRO A 49 28.01 -2.84 -14.63
C PRO A 49 29.55 -2.94 -14.57
N ALA A 50 30.06 -4.17 -14.46
CA ALA A 50 31.50 -4.47 -14.46
C ALA A 50 32.01 -5.03 -15.81
N GLY A 51 31.19 -4.99 -16.88
CA GLY A 51 31.55 -5.54 -18.20
C GLY A 51 31.19 -7.00 -18.42
N THR A 52 30.70 -7.70 -17.39
CA THR A 52 30.14 -9.05 -17.48
C THR A 52 28.65 -9.01 -17.16
N SER A 53 27.82 -9.59 -18.04
CA SER A 53 26.37 -9.59 -17.87
C SER A 53 25.92 -10.63 -16.84
N ARG A 54 25.00 -10.24 -15.96
CA ARG A 54 24.22 -11.15 -15.11
C ARG A 54 22.79 -10.61 -14.94
N LYS A 55 21.91 -11.42 -14.34
CA LYS A 55 20.62 -10.90 -13.87
C LYS A 55 20.85 -9.89 -12.75
N MET A 56 20.22 -8.72 -12.88
CA MET A 56 20.19 -7.66 -11.87
C MET A 56 18.80 -7.06 -11.74
N ILE A 57 18.50 -6.54 -10.56
CA ILE A 57 17.29 -5.75 -10.31
C ILE A 57 17.54 -4.32 -10.77
N LEU A 58 16.73 -3.85 -11.71
CA LEU A 58 16.70 -2.46 -12.14
C LEU A 58 15.51 -1.75 -11.48
N THR A 59 15.70 -0.48 -11.14
CA THR A 59 14.62 0.40 -10.70
C THR A 59 14.34 1.41 -11.79
N ASN A 60 13.14 1.39 -12.36
CA ASN A 60 12.77 2.20 -13.53
C ASN A 60 13.73 2.01 -14.73
N GLY A 61 14.21 0.78 -14.94
CA GLY A 61 15.11 0.45 -16.05
C GLY A 61 16.54 1.01 -15.91
N GLN A 62 16.95 1.42 -14.71
CA GLN A 62 18.30 1.91 -14.43
C GLN A 62 18.92 1.28 -13.17
N PHE A 63 20.24 1.30 -13.13
CA PHE A 63 21.07 0.93 -11.99
C PHE A 63 22.26 1.90 -11.86
N PRO A 64 22.51 2.48 -10.66
CA PRO A 64 21.64 2.45 -9.48
C PRO A 64 20.25 3.05 -9.77
N GLY A 65 19.31 2.82 -8.87
CA GLY A 65 17.97 3.39 -8.96
C GLY A 65 17.98 4.94 -8.92
N PRO A 66 16.88 5.58 -9.38
CA PRO A 66 16.82 7.04 -9.50
C PRO A 66 16.94 7.77 -8.15
N GLU A 67 17.64 8.91 -8.14
CA GLU A 67 17.76 9.76 -6.94
C GLU A 67 16.39 10.33 -6.54
N LEU A 68 16.02 10.18 -5.27
CA LEU A 68 14.86 10.85 -4.67
C LEU A 68 15.31 12.20 -4.08
N ARG A 69 15.14 13.27 -4.85
CA ARG A 69 15.51 14.63 -4.43
C ARG A 69 14.33 15.41 -3.84
N LEU A 70 14.43 15.71 -2.56
CA LEU A 70 13.37 16.25 -1.69
C LEU A 70 13.82 17.58 -1.05
N GLN A 71 12.87 18.31 -0.46
CA GLN A 71 13.15 19.42 0.44
C GLN A 71 12.72 19.07 1.88
N GLN A 72 13.45 19.58 2.86
CA GLN A 72 13.11 19.38 4.26
C GLN A 72 11.72 19.98 4.56
N GLY A 73 10.81 19.14 5.04
CA GLY A 73 9.42 19.48 5.33
C GLY A 73 8.42 19.04 4.27
N ASP A 74 8.88 18.41 3.17
CA ASP A 74 7.99 17.77 2.20
C ASP A 74 7.25 16.57 2.82
N ASP A 75 6.02 16.36 2.37
CA ASP A 75 5.32 15.09 2.54
C ASP A 75 5.65 14.20 1.34
N VAL A 76 6.14 12.99 1.57
CA VAL A 76 6.69 12.12 0.53
C VAL A 76 5.80 10.92 0.32
N GLU A 77 5.49 10.61 -0.93
CA GLU A 77 4.81 9.38 -1.35
C GLU A 77 5.65 8.64 -2.39
N VAL A 78 6.03 7.39 -2.11
CA VAL A 78 6.79 6.54 -3.05
C VAL A 78 5.97 5.30 -3.34
N LEU A 79 5.42 5.21 -4.55
CA LEU A 79 4.76 3.99 -5.02
C LEU A 79 5.84 3.03 -5.53
N VAL A 80 5.92 1.84 -4.95
CA VAL A 80 6.77 0.76 -5.44
C VAL A 80 5.89 -0.27 -6.12
N VAL A 81 6.22 -0.62 -7.37
CA VAL A 81 5.57 -1.67 -8.16
C VAL A 81 6.57 -2.81 -8.32
N ASN A 82 6.25 -3.97 -7.77
CA ASN A 82 7.12 -5.13 -7.83
C ASN A 82 6.79 -5.97 -9.08
N ASN A 83 7.59 -5.86 -10.15
CA ASN A 83 7.49 -6.76 -11.31
C ASN A 83 8.59 -7.83 -11.31
N LEU A 84 9.26 -8.06 -10.17
CA LEU A 84 10.16 -9.19 -9.97
C LEU A 84 9.32 -10.48 -9.84
N PRO A 85 9.89 -11.66 -10.14
CA PRO A 85 9.25 -12.94 -9.85
C PRO A 85 9.27 -13.27 -8.35
N ASP A 86 10.07 -12.53 -7.57
CA ASP A 86 10.25 -12.73 -6.13
C ASP A 86 9.61 -11.59 -5.32
N PRO A 87 9.21 -11.85 -4.06
CA PRO A 87 8.76 -10.80 -3.15
C PRO A 87 9.88 -9.80 -2.84
N ALA A 88 9.53 -8.52 -2.64
CA ALA A 88 10.50 -7.46 -2.36
C ALA A 88 9.92 -6.37 -1.45
N THR A 89 10.79 -5.61 -0.79
CA THR A 89 10.45 -4.40 -0.02
C THR A 89 11.49 -3.32 -0.27
N ILE A 90 11.17 -2.07 0.07
CA ILE A 90 12.15 -0.97 0.03
C ILE A 90 12.20 -0.31 1.40
N HIS A 91 13.37 -0.31 2.02
CA HIS A 91 13.69 0.48 3.20
C HIS A 91 14.29 1.83 2.82
N PHE A 92 14.00 2.86 3.62
CA PHE A 92 14.55 4.21 3.47
C PHE A 92 15.57 4.44 4.59
N HIS A 93 16.81 4.03 4.34
CA HIS A 93 17.92 4.01 5.30
C HIS A 93 18.14 5.37 5.94
N GLY A 94 18.06 5.42 7.27
CA GLY A 94 18.30 6.62 8.07
C GLY A 94 17.13 7.62 8.13
N ILE A 95 16.03 7.36 7.40
CA ILE A 95 14.78 8.10 7.55
C ILE A 95 14.11 7.66 8.86
N GLU A 96 13.81 8.61 9.73
CA GLU A 96 13.35 8.32 11.10
C GLU A 96 11.96 7.68 11.21
N GLN A 97 11.18 7.70 10.11
CA GLN A 97 9.80 7.20 10.03
C GLN A 97 8.91 7.72 11.17
N ILE A 98 9.05 9.01 11.52
CA ILE A 98 8.31 9.61 12.61
C ILE A 98 6.81 9.64 12.27
N ASN A 99 6.05 8.86 13.04
CA ASN A 99 4.62 8.62 12.84
C ASN A 99 4.29 7.90 11.53
N THR A 100 5.25 7.23 10.91
CA THR A 100 5.07 6.39 9.71
C THR A 100 5.81 5.05 9.77
N PRO A 101 5.86 4.35 10.93
CA PRO A 101 6.66 3.11 11.06
C PRO A 101 6.27 2.00 10.07
N TRP A 102 5.04 1.98 9.55
CA TRP A 102 4.60 1.03 8.52
C TRP A 102 5.20 1.30 7.14
N SER A 103 5.87 2.45 6.93
CA SER A 103 6.59 2.78 5.69
C SER A 103 8.10 2.60 5.84
N ASP A 104 8.53 1.91 6.90
CA ASP A 104 9.94 1.62 7.13
C ASP A 104 10.49 0.57 6.15
N GLY A 105 9.66 -0.35 5.65
CA GLY A 105 10.08 -1.25 4.58
C GLY A 105 10.73 -2.55 5.01
N THR A 106 10.72 -2.91 6.29
CA THR A 106 11.29 -4.17 6.80
C THR A 106 10.24 -5.29 6.85
N PRO A 107 10.40 -6.40 6.09
CA PRO A 107 9.50 -7.54 6.10
C PRO A 107 9.52 -8.28 7.45
N GLY A 108 8.39 -8.84 7.88
CA GLY A 108 8.25 -9.48 9.21
C GLY A 108 8.25 -8.51 10.40
N LEU A 109 8.63 -7.24 10.21
CA LEU A 109 8.64 -6.21 11.25
C LEU A 109 7.61 -5.11 10.97
N SER A 110 7.83 -4.29 9.96
CA SER A 110 7.01 -3.10 9.67
C SER A 110 5.90 -3.35 8.65
N GLN A 111 6.11 -4.31 7.75
CA GLN A 111 5.19 -4.68 6.68
C GLN A 111 5.46 -6.12 6.22
N LYS A 112 4.61 -6.64 5.33
CA LYS A 112 4.89 -7.86 4.57
C LYS A 112 5.69 -7.51 3.31
N ASN A 113 6.31 -8.52 2.71
CA ASN A 113 6.86 -8.40 1.36
C ASN A 113 5.79 -7.94 0.36
N ILE A 114 6.18 -7.10 -0.61
CA ILE A 114 5.35 -6.78 -1.78
C ILE A 114 5.43 -8.00 -2.70
N ALA A 115 4.33 -8.70 -2.87
CA ALA A 115 4.28 -9.87 -3.76
C ALA A 115 4.60 -9.51 -5.22
N PRO A 116 5.06 -10.48 -6.04
CA PRO A 116 5.16 -10.33 -7.49
C PRO A 116 3.87 -9.78 -8.13
N GLY A 117 4.00 -8.78 -9.00
CA GLY A 117 2.89 -8.02 -9.59
C GLY A 117 2.17 -7.06 -8.62
N GLY A 118 2.59 -7.04 -7.36
CA GLY A 118 2.04 -6.21 -6.30
C GLY A 118 2.55 -4.77 -6.32
N ARG A 119 1.97 -3.94 -5.46
CA ARG A 119 2.41 -2.56 -5.26
C ARG A 119 2.23 -2.12 -3.81
N PHE A 120 3.07 -1.19 -3.35
CA PHE A 120 2.96 -0.59 -2.02
C PHE A 120 3.28 0.90 -2.09
N LEU A 121 2.48 1.71 -1.38
CA LEU A 121 2.67 3.16 -1.31
C LEU A 121 3.27 3.53 0.04
N TYR A 122 4.58 3.80 0.04
CA TYR A 122 5.29 4.32 1.20
C TYR A 122 4.95 5.79 1.38
N LYS A 123 4.66 6.20 2.62
CA LYS A 123 4.39 7.60 2.96
C LYS A 123 5.16 8.01 4.20
N TRP A 124 5.86 9.13 4.12
CA TRP A 124 6.62 9.67 5.25
C TRP A 124 6.82 11.18 5.10
N HIS A 125 7.23 11.82 6.18
CA HIS A 125 7.51 13.25 6.22
C HIS A 125 9.02 13.49 6.27
N ALA A 126 9.55 14.30 5.36
CA ALA A 126 10.96 14.62 5.26
C ALA A 126 11.40 15.61 6.35
N ALA A 127 11.32 15.19 7.62
CA ALA A 127 11.64 16.05 8.77
C ALA A 127 13.14 16.38 8.87
N GLN A 128 13.98 15.46 8.37
CA GLN A 128 15.43 15.53 8.40
C GLN A 128 15.97 16.21 7.13
N TYR A 129 17.29 16.23 6.95
CA TYR A 129 17.97 16.80 5.77
C TYR A 129 19.27 16.04 5.49
N GLY A 130 19.89 16.27 4.34
CA GLY A 130 21.14 15.64 3.93
C GLY A 130 20.96 14.35 3.12
N SER A 131 22.00 13.52 3.11
CA SER A 131 22.11 12.34 2.24
C SER A 131 21.70 11.03 2.92
N TYR A 132 20.88 10.27 2.20
CA TYR A 132 20.32 8.98 2.59
C TYR A 132 20.28 8.03 1.38
N ILE A 133 19.84 6.79 1.60
CA ILE A 133 19.72 5.77 0.56
C ILE A 133 18.40 5.02 0.76
N TYR A 134 17.74 4.60 -0.33
CA TYR A 134 16.73 3.56 -0.27
C TYR A 134 17.30 2.27 -0.84
N HIS A 135 16.92 1.12 -0.29
CA HIS A 135 17.40 -0.18 -0.76
C HIS A 135 16.43 -1.31 -0.42
N ALA A 136 16.65 -2.49 -1.03
CA ALA A 136 15.93 -3.69 -0.68
C ALA A 136 16.11 -4.04 0.80
N HIS A 137 15.04 -4.48 1.45
CA HIS A 137 15.12 -5.05 2.81
C HIS A 137 14.60 -6.50 2.84
N SER A 138 14.53 -7.14 1.67
CA SER A 138 14.15 -8.54 1.52
C SER A 138 15.38 -9.34 1.12
N ARG A 139 15.83 -10.26 1.98
CA ARG A 139 17.02 -11.09 1.74
C ARG A 139 18.24 -10.26 1.28
N GLY A 140 19.07 -10.81 0.39
CA GLY A 140 20.23 -10.15 -0.20
C GLY A 140 19.95 -9.32 -1.46
N GLN A 141 18.70 -9.00 -1.79
CA GLN A 141 18.33 -8.33 -3.06
C GLN A 141 19.01 -6.97 -3.30
N MET A 142 19.55 -6.34 -2.25
CA MET A 142 20.37 -5.14 -2.37
C MET A 142 21.63 -5.41 -3.21
N ASP A 143 22.29 -6.56 -3.04
CA ASP A 143 23.46 -6.99 -3.80
C ASP A 143 23.12 -7.25 -5.28
N ASP A 144 21.83 -7.44 -5.60
CA ASP A 144 21.33 -7.59 -6.97
C ASP A 144 20.98 -6.27 -7.65
N GLY A 145 21.13 -5.15 -6.96
CA GLY A 145 21.06 -3.80 -7.53
C GLY A 145 19.84 -2.98 -7.11
N LEU A 146 19.02 -3.49 -6.20
CA LEU A 146 17.86 -2.77 -5.68
C LEU A 146 18.26 -1.74 -4.62
N TYR A 147 18.82 -0.61 -5.07
CA TYR A 147 19.11 0.56 -4.24
C TYR A 147 19.19 1.86 -5.05
N GLY A 148 19.03 3.01 -4.40
CA GLY A 148 19.21 4.33 -4.99
C GLY A 148 19.31 5.45 -3.95
N ALA A 149 19.83 6.61 -4.36
CA ALA A 149 20.13 7.71 -3.45
C ALA A 149 18.87 8.50 -3.05
N ILE A 150 18.91 9.13 -1.88
CA ILE A 150 17.93 10.12 -1.42
C ILE A 150 18.71 11.35 -0.97
N TYR A 151 18.32 12.53 -1.46
CA TYR A 151 18.85 13.80 -0.97
C TYR A 151 17.72 14.68 -0.48
N ILE A 152 17.78 15.10 0.78
CA ILE A 152 16.80 16.01 1.38
C ILE A 152 17.47 17.37 1.59
N GLN A 153 17.13 18.34 0.75
CA GLN A 153 17.72 19.67 0.82
C GLN A 153 17.35 20.35 2.16
N PRO A 154 18.35 20.83 2.93
CA PRO A 154 18.12 21.53 4.19
C PRO A 154 17.39 22.86 3.96
N ASN A 155 16.52 23.23 4.89
CA ASN A 155 15.89 24.55 4.90
C ASN A 155 16.91 25.67 5.11
N ASP A 156 16.61 26.87 4.61
CA ASP A 156 17.51 28.05 4.71
C ASP A 156 17.84 28.46 6.16
N ASN A 157 17.03 28.04 7.13
CA ASN A 157 17.22 28.32 8.56
C ASN A 157 18.11 27.30 9.28
N VAL A 158 18.53 26.22 8.61
CA VAL A 158 19.46 25.25 9.18
C VAL A 158 20.85 25.87 9.16
N GLU A 159 21.45 25.99 10.34
CA GLU A 159 22.83 26.47 10.47
C GLU A 159 23.79 25.49 9.79
N LYS A 160 24.62 26.03 8.90
CA LYS A 160 25.58 25.24 8.13
C LYS A 160 27.00 25.51 8.62
N PRO A 161 27.90 24.52 8.63
CA PRO A 161 29.21 24.64 9.24
C PRO A 161 30.24 25.38 8.37
N PHE A 162 29.87 25.94 7.22
CA PHE A 162 30.82 26.47 6.23
C PHE A 162 31.65 27.68 6.73
N GLY A 163 31.15 28.44 7.71
CA GLY A 163 31.93 29.47 8.39
C GLY A 163 33.09 28.92 9.25
N GLN A 164 33.10 27.61 9.54
CA GLN A 164 34.24 26.94 10.19
C GLN A 164 35.39 26.65 9.21
N ILE A 165 35.16 26.79 7.90
CA ILE A 165 36.17 26.54 6.85
C ILE A 165 36.90 27.85 6.48
N THR A 166 36.17 28.95 6.36
CA THR A 166 36.67 30.23 5.85
C THR A 166 35.76 31.38 6.27
N ASP A 167 36.31 32.57 6.44
CA ASP A 167 35.54 33.82 6.69
C ASP A 167 35.16 34.54 5.38
N ASN A 168 35.64 34.05 4.23
CA ASN A 168 35.36 34.67 2.93
C ASN A 168 33.91 34.40 2.50
N LYS A 169 33.07 35.44 2.49
CA LYS A 169 31.66 35.37 2.09
C LYS A 169 31.45 34.82 0.68
N GLY A 170 32.37 35.08 -0.25
CA GLY A 170 32.30 34.53 -1.61
C GLY A 170 32.45 33.01 -1.62
N GLU A 171 33.45 32.48 -0.90
CA GLU A 171 33.66 31.04 -0.76
C GLU A 171 32.51 30.36 0.00
N ILE A 172 32.00 30.99 1.07
CA ILE A 172 30.81 30.48 1.80
C ILE A 172 29.60 30.38 0.87
N ASN A 173 29.35 31.39 0.05
CA ASN A 173 28.26 31.35 -0.94
C ASN A 173 28.49 30.26 -2.00
N ALA A 174 29.72 30.09 -2.47
CA ALA A 174 30.06 29.02 -3.41
C ALA A 174 29.81 27.62 -2.80
N MET A 175 30.17 27.40 -1.53
CA MET A 175 29.88 26.16 -0.81
C MET A 175 28.38 25.93 -0.61
N HIS A 176 27.61 26.98 -0.32
CA HIS A 176 26.14 26.88 -0.26
C HIS A 176 25.53 26.45 -1.60
N GLU A 177 26.00 27.00 -2.72
CA GLU A 177 25.53 26.62 -4.05
C GLU A 177 25.99 25.21 -4.46
N ALA A 178 27.21 24.82 -4.06
CA ALA A 178 27.74 23.47 -4.25
C ALA A 178 26.89 22.43 -3.51
N GLU A 179 26.52 22.68 -2.24
CA GLU A 179 25.66 21.78 -1.46
C GLU A 179 24.27 21.61 -2.08
N LYS A 180 23.62 22.70 -2.53
CA LYS A 180 22.31 22.61 -3.21
C LYS A 180 22.36 21.70 -4.43
N LYS A 181 23.53 21.58 -5.07
CA LYS A 181 23.80 20.75 -6.25
C LYS A 181 24.64 19.52 -5.91
N SER A 182 24.67 19.10 -4.64
CA SER A 182 25.43 17.92 -4.21
C SER A 182 25.03 16.71 -5.04
N ALA A 183 26.01 15.96 -5.53
CA ALA A 183 25.79 14.81 -6.39
C ALA A 183 26.07 13.50 -5.64
N PRO A 184 25.20 12.47 -5.76
CA PRO A 184 25.46 11.18 -5.15
C PRO A 184 26.64 10.47 -5.82
N VAL A 185 27.50 9.88 -4.99
CA VAL A 185 28.56 8.94 -5.37
C VAL A 185 28.31 7.65 -4.61
N VAL A 186 27.54 6.76 -5.24
CA VAL A 186 27.18 5.45 -4.67
C VAL A 186 28.32 4.47 -4.94
N LEU A 187 28.90 3.96 -3.87
CA LEU A 187 30.01 3.02 -3.85
C LEU A 187 29.45 1.63 -3.51
N SER A 188 29.69 0.62 -4.33
CA SER A 188 29.26 -0.74 -4.03
C SER A 188 30.32 -1.74 -4.45
N ASP A 189 30.25 -2.95 -3.91
CA ASP A 189 30.82 -4.12 -4.55
C ASP A 189 29.84 -4.73 -5.53
N TRP A 190 30.33 -5.70 -6.31
CA TRP A 190 29.56 -6.45 -7.27
C TRP A 190 30.12 -7.86 -7.41
N ARG A 191 29.22 -8.84 -7.42
CA ARG A 191 29.49 -10.26 -7.64
C ARG A 191 28.91 -10.72 -8.98
N GLN A 192 29.52 -11.75 -9.57
CA GLN A 192 29.02 -12.40 -10.80
C GLN A 192 27.75 -13.22 -10.54
N LEU A 193 27.64 -13.82 -9.36
CA LEU A 193 26.45 -14.53 -8.90
C LEU A 193 25.45 -13.56 -8.28
N THR A 194 24.17 -13.90 -8.38
CA THR A 194 23.07 -13.23 -7.67
C THR A 194 23.12 -13.49 -6.17
N SER A 195 22.42 -12.69 -5.39
CA SER A 195 22.42 -12.83 -3.93
C SER A 195 21.88 -14.19 -3.45
N GLU A 196 20.84 -14.72 -4.10
CA GLU A 196 20.28 -16.05 -3.77
C GLU A 196 21.23 -17.19 -4.17
N GLU A 197 21.93 -17.06 -5.31
CA GLU A 197 22.98 -18.04 -5.70
C GLU A 197 24.15 -18.03 -4.72
N ILE A 198 24.54 -16.87 -4.21
CA ILE A 198 25.56 -16.76 -3.15
C ILE A 198 25.08 -17.44 -1.86
N TRP A 199 23.84 -17.18 -1.43
CA TRP A 199 23.27 -17.81 -0.25
C TRP A 199 23.28 -19.34 -0.35
N HIS A 200 22.80 -19.89 -1.47
CA HIS A 200 22.84 -21.34 -1.71
C HIS A 200 24.27 -21.88 -1.73
N ALA A 201 25.21 -21.14 -2.33
CA ALA A 201 26.61 -21.54 -2.31
C ALA A 201 27.17 -21.62 -0.89
N GLU A 202 26.88 -20.63 -0.03
CA GLU A 202 27.30 -20.61 1.38
C GLU A 202 26.77 -21.81 2.17
N GLU A 203 25.50 -22.15 1.98
CA GLU A 203 24.87 -23.33 2.59
C GLU A 203 25.55 -24.64 2.15
N GLU A 204 25.75 -24.82 0.83
CA GLU A 204 26.35 -26.05 0.27
C GLU A 204 27.83 -26.21 0.65
N MET A 205 28.58 -25.11 0.65
CA MET A 205 30.02 -25.13 0.90
C MET A 205 30.37 -25.04 2.39
N GLY A 206 29.46 -24.59 3.25
CA GLY A 206 29.73 -24.38 4.67
C GLY A 206 30.76 -23.26 4.92
N ARG A 207 30.76 -22.22 4.07
CA ARG A 207 31.70 -21.09 4.13
C ARG A 207 30.97 -19.77 3.86
N ASP A 208 31.49 -18.69 4.40
CA ASP A 208 31.05 -17.31 4.12
C ASP A 208 31.66 -16.81 2.81
N ALA A 209 30.85 -16.29 1.90
CA ALA A 209 31.28 -15.76 0.62
C ALA A 209 31.93 -14.39 0.78
N MET A 210 33.10 -14.36 1.43
CA MET A 210 33.66 -13.12 1.97
C MET A 210 34.24 -12.12 0.94
N CYS A 211 34.02 -12.33 -0.36
CA CYS A 211 34.70 -11.61 -1.45
C CYS A 211 33.74 -11.16 -2.56
N ALA A 212 34.20 -10.23 -3.37
CA ALA A 212 33.48 -9.68 -4.53
C ALA A 212 34.34 -9.73 -5.80
N ASN A 213 33.74 -9.52 -6.97
CA ASN A 213 34.46 -9.58 -8.25
C ASN A 213 34.86 -8.20 -8.78
N ALA A 214 34.15 -7.14 -8.39
CA ALA A 214 34.46 -5.76 -8.76
C ALA A 214 33.96 -4.77 -7.71
N LEU A 215 34.54 -3.57 -7.70
CA LEU A 215 33.95 -2.39 -7.06
C LEU A 215 33.34 -1.50 -8.14
N LEU A 216 32.24 -0.82 -7.80
CA LEU A 216 31.50 0.08 -8.66
C LEU A 216 31.44 1.49 -8.07
N VAL A 217 31.53 2.48 -8.95
CA VAL A 217 31.23 3.89 -8.64
C VAL A 217 30.04 4.30 -9.50
N ASN A 218 28.91 4.66 -8.87
CA ASN A 218 27.66 4.95 -9.55
C ASN A 218 27.24 3.85 -10.55
N GLY A 219 27.41 2.58 -10.16
CA GLY A 219 27.06 1.40 -10.97
C GLY A 219 28.01 1.12 -12.13
N LYS A 220 29.22 1.70 -12.13
CA LYS A 220 30.22 1.53 -13.19
C LYS A 220 31.54 1.05 -12.63
N GLY A 221 32.12 0.01 -13.24
CA GLY A 221 33.41 -0.54 -12.85
C GLY A 221 33.94 -1.56 -13.84
N SER A 222 34.89 -2.39 -13.41
CA SER A 222 35.51 -3.44 -14.24
C SER A 222 36.07 -4.54 -13.35
N VAL A 223 36.08 -5.78 -13.84
CA VAL A 223 36.80 -6.87 -13.16
C VAL A 223 38.28 -6.78 -13.50
N SER A 224 39.11 -6.47 -12.51
CA SER A 224 40.56 -6.32 -12.66
C SER A 224 41.30 -7.51 -12.05
N CYS A 225 42.00 -8.28 -12.88
CA CYS A 225 42.79 -9.42 -12.44
C CYS A 225 44.25 -9.02 -12.26
N LEU A 226 44.68 -8.82 -11.01
CA LEU A 226 46.07 -8.49 -10.68
C LEU A 226 46.98 -9.71 -10.85
N SER A 227 48.22 -9.48 -11.28
CA SER A 227 49.21 -10.55 -11.34
C SER A 227 49.58 -11.03 -9.93
N ARG A 228 50.06 -12.27 -9.81
CA ARG A 228 50.59 -12.83 -8.55
C ARG A 228 51.59 -11.87 -7.88
N GLN A 229 52.55 -11.38 -8.67
CA GLN A 229 53.57 -10.44 -8.20
C GLN A 229 52.97 -9.14 -7.67
N ALA A 230 51.93 -8.60 -8.34
CA ALA A 230 51.25 -7.39 -7.90
C ALA A 230 50.52 -7.62 -6.57
N LEU A 231 49.80 -8.73 -6.42
CA LEU A 231 49.13 -9.12 -5.17
C LEU A 231 50.13 -9.30 -4.03
N ASP A 232 51.22 -10.03 -4.25
CA ASP A 232 52.26 -10.25 -3.24
C ASP A 232 52.92 -8.94 -2.79
N THR A 233 53.19 -8.04 -3.74
CA THR A 233 53.77 -6.72 -3.46
C THR A 233 52.80 -5.84 -2.67
N ALA A 234 51.51 -5.90 -2.99
CA ALA A 234 50.47 -5.09 -2.37
C ALA A 234 50.03 -5.61 -0.99
N THR A 235 50.25 -6.89 -0.68
CA THR A 235 49.78 -7.52 0.56
C THR A 235 50.29 -6.78 1.81
N THR A 236 49.36 -6.26 2.59
CA THR A 236 49.62 -5.48 3.83
C THR A 236 50.15 -6.37 4.96
N PRO A 237 50.84 -5.81 5.98
CA PRO A 237 51.30 -6.58 7.14
C PRO A 237 50.15 -7.31 7.88
N GLU A 238 48.99 -6.67 7.98
CA GLU A 238 47.78 -7.22 8.60
C GLU A 238 47.26 -8.42 7.78
N GLN A 239 47.17 -8.28 6.46
CA GLN A 239 46.79 -9.38 5.57
C GLN A 239 47.79 -10.53 5.61
N ARG A 240 49.11 -10.27 5.71
CA ARG A 240 50.13 -11.33 5.86
C ARG A 240 49.94 -12.13 7.14
N LYS A 241 49.58 -11.47 8.25
CA LYS A 241 49.29 -12.16 9.52
C LYS A 241 48.13 -13.14 9.35
N VAL A 242 47.09 -12.76 8.61
CA VAL A 242 45.92 -13.62 8.35
C VAL A 242 46.24 -14.72 7.34
N LEU A 243 46.99 -14.41 6.27
CA LEU A 243 47.37 -15.38 5.24
C LEU A 243 48.34 -16.45 5.74
N GLY A 244 49.21 -16.12 6.71
CA GLY A 244 50.27 -17.02 7.17
C GLY A 244 51.20 -17.42 6.02
N ASN A 245 51.32 -18.73 5.77
CA ASN A 245 52.13 -19.28 4.67
C ASN A 245 51.36 -19.40 3.34
N THR A 246 50.11 -18.95 3.30
CA THR A 246 49.28 -18.99 2.09
C THR A 246 49.33 -17.66 1.34
N SER A 247 48.51 -17.54 0.33
CA SER A 247 48.59 -16.52 -0.70
C SER A 247 47.17 -16.17 -1.13
N PHE A 248 46.88 -14.89 -1.39
CA PHE A 248 45.59 -14.48 -1.97
C PHE A 248 45.26 -15.28 -3.23
N THR A 249 43.99 -15.47 -3.56
CA THR A 249 43.60 -16.10 -4.83
C THR A 249 43.81 -15.15 -6.02
N ASP A 250 43.54 -15.61 -7.23
CA ASP A 250 43.65 -14.82 -8.46
C ASP A 250 42.66 -13.64 -8.56
N ILE A 251 41.57 -13.68 -7.79
CA ILE A 251 40.67 -12.52 -7.58
C ILE A 251 41.09 -11.63 -6.39
N GLY A 252 42.27 -11.89 -5.80
CA GLY A 252 42.78 -11.16 -4.64
C GLY A 252 42.11 -11.50 -3.30
N CYS A 253 41.35 -12.59 -3.23
CA CYS A 253 40.54 -13.00 -2.06
C CYS A 253 41.31 -13.91 -1.10
N LEU A 254 41.03 -13.84 0.21
CA LEU A 254 41.55 -14.83 1.16
C LEU A 254 41.12 -16.25 0.76
N PRO A 255 42.00 -17.25 0.84
CA PRO A 255 41.63 -18.63 0.51
C PRO A 255 40.46 -19.13 1.37
N PRO A 256 39.51 -19.90 0.81
CA PRO A 256 38.37 -20.47 1.57
C PRO A 256 38.79 -21.51 2.61
N THR A 257 40.05 -21.96 2.56
CA THR A 257 40.70 -22.84 3.55
C THR A 257 41.26 -22.09 4.75
N ASN A 258 41.24 -20.76 4.76
CA ASN A 258 41.82 -19.96 5.83
C ASN A 258 40.97 -20.03 7.10
N ALA A 259 41.43 -20.79 8.09
CA ALA A 259 40.72 -20.99 9.35
C ALA A 259 40.59 -19.71 10.22
N LEU A 260 41.46 -18.71 10.03
CA LEU A 260 41.36 -17.45 10.78
C LEU A 260 40.20 -16.58 10.26
N ALA A 261 39.89 -16.67 8.97
CA ALA A 261 38.79 -15.93 8.35
C ALA A 261 37.47 -16.72 8.31
N GLN A 262 37.53 -18.04 8.17
CA GLN A 262 36.36 -18.92 8.02
C GLN A 262 36.03 -19.72 9.29
N GLY A 263 36.83 -19.63 10.34
CA GLY A 263 36.69 -20.48 11.52
C GLY A 263 36.89 -21.98 11.25
N ASN A 264 36.66 -22.78 12.29
CA ASN A 264 36.77 -24.25 12.24
C ASN A 264 35.39 -24.91 12.16
N PHE A 265 34.57 -24.49 11.19
CA PHE A 265 33.22 -25.04 10.98
C PHE A 265 33.21 -26.15 9.91
N PRO A 266 32.23 -27.09 9.95
CA PRO A 266 32.02 -28.08 8.90
C PRO A 266 31.87 -27.43 7.51
N HIS A 267 32.41 -28.08 6.48
CA HIS A 267 32.48 -27.49 5.14
C HIS A 267 32.69 -28.52 4.04
N ASN A 268 32.39 -28.10 2.80
CA ASN A 268 32.57 -28.87 1.58
C ASN A 268 33.23 -27.98 0.51
N LEU A 269 34.56 -27.98 0.46
CA LEU A 269 35.31 -27.14 -0.51
C LEU A 269 35.04 -27.52 -1.97
N SER A 270 34.59 -28.75 -2.23
CA SER A 270 34.27 -29.21 -3.59
C SER A 270 32.97 -28.61 -4.12
N ALA A 271 32.12 -28.04 -3.26
CA ALA A 271 30.89 -27.36 -3.64
C ALA A 271 31.08 -25.87 -3.96
N ILE A 272 32.30 -25.33 -3.81
CA ILE A 272 32.57 -23.91 -4.06
C ILE A 272 32.33 -23.59 -5.56
N PRO A 273 31.38 -22.71 -5.90
CA PRO A 273 31.17 -22.33 -7.28
C PRO A 273 32.37 -21.54 -7.85
N PRO A 274 32.57 -21.59 -9.19
CA PRO A 274 33.51 -20.68 -9.85
C PRO A 274 33.17 -19.21 -9.51
N SER A 275 34.18 -18.33 -9.50
CA SER A 275 34.10 -16.87 -9.23
C SER A 275 33.92 -16.42 -7.78
N VAL A 276 33.51 -17.29 -6.84
CA VAL A 276 33.28 -16.89 -5.44
C VAL A 276 34.59 -16.55 -4.71
N PHE A 277 35.58 -17.44 -4.80
CA PHE A 277 36.90 -17.24 -4.21
C PHE A 277 38.03 -17.19 -5.25
N SER A 278 37.80 -17.63 -6.49
CA SER A 278 38.84 -17.74 -7.53
C SER A 278 38.23 -17.76 -8.93
N GLY A 279 39.05 -17.75 -9.98
CA GLY A 279 38.60 -17.80 -11.37
C GLY A 279 38.45 -16.41 -11.97
N CYS A 280 39.47 -15.57 -11.82
CA CYS A 280 39.47 -14.20 -12.30
C CYS A 280 39.46 -14.16 -13.83
N THR A 281 38.39 -13.64 -14.40
CA THR A 281 38.28 -13.34 -15.83
C THR A 281 38.14 -11.83 -16.00
N PRO A 282 39.13 -11.14 -16.60
CA PRO A 282 39.07 -9.69 -16.72
C PRO A 282 37.92 -9.29 -17.65
N SER A 283 37.22 -8.20 -17.29
CA SER A 283 36.16 -7.63 -18.12
C SER A 283 36.16 -6.11 -18.00
N HIS A 284 35.73 -5.46 -19.09
CA HIS A 284 35.78 -4.01 -19.24
C HIS A 284 34.36 -3.44 -19.17
N GLY A 285 34.01 -2.84 -18.04
CA GLY A 285 32.83 -2.00 -17.93
C GLY A 285 33.17 -0.52 -18.14
N SER A 286 32.17 0.34 -17.98
CA SER A 286 32.36 1.79 -18.12
C SER A 286 33.05 2.39 -16.88
N THR A 287 33.67 3.56 -17.05
CA THR A 287 34.30 4.32 -15.96
C THR A 287 33.45 5.54 -15.63
N GLU A 288 33.18 5.76 -14.34
CA GLU A 288 32.43 6.94 -13.91
C GLU A 288 33.24 8.23 -14.09
N LYS A 289 32.55 9.29 -14.55
CA LYS A 289 33.14 10.62 -14.74
C LYS A 289 32.37 11.67 -13.94
N LEU A 290 33.00 12.19 -12.90
CA LEU A 290 32.48 13.28 -12.08
C LEU A 290 32.89 14.62 -12.71
N LEU A 291 31.96 15.26 -13.41
CA LEU A 291 32.26 16.47 -14.18
C LEU A 291 32.12 17.73 -13.31
N VAL A 292 33.18 18.53 -13.21
CA VAL A 292 33.24 19.74 -12.37
C VAL A 292 33.46 21.01 -13.19
N ASP A 293 32.95 22.14 -12.72
CA ASP A 293 33.17 23.46 -13.33
C ASP A 293 34.06 24.30 -12.41
N GLN A 294 35.24 24.69 -12.88
CA GLN A 294 36.18 25.48 -12.09
C GLN A 294 35.57 26.81 -11.61
N ALA A 295 34.67 27.40 -12.41
CA ALA A 295 34.02 28.66 -12.06
C ALA A 295 33.10 28.54 -10.84
N ALA A 296 32.66 27.33 -10.49
CA ALA A 296 31.85 27.08 -9.30
C ALA A 296 32.66 27.18 -7.99
N GLN A 297 34.01 27.17 -8.06
CA GLN A 297 34.97 27.17 -6.94
C GLN A 297 34.92 25.95 -6.01
N TYR A 298 33.75 25.36 -5.80
CA TYR A 298 33.54 24.18 -4.97
C TYR A 298 32.54 23.21 -5.63
N VAL A 299 32.67 21.93 -5.30
CA VAL A 299 31.70 20.87 -5.61
C VAL A 299 31.40 20.07 -4.34
N SER A 300 30.16 19.61 -4.20
CA SER A 300 29.73 18.72 -3.13
C SER A 300 29.43 17.33 -3.67
N TYR A 301 29.90 16.29 -2.98
CA TYR A 301 29.55 14.91 -3.24
C TYR A 301 28.98 14.25 -2.00
N ASP A 302 27.93 13.45 -2.18
CA ASP A 302 27.38 12.59 -1.15
C ASP A 302 27.88 11.17 -1.38
N LEU A 303 28.90 10.77 -0.62
CA LEU A 303 29.46 9.43 -0.66
C LEU A 303 28.53 8.49 0.10
N ILE A 304 28.05 7.45 -0.57
CA ILE A 304 27.06 6.50 -0.05
C ILE A 304 27.60 5.09 -0.26
N SER A 305 27.79 4.32 0.81
CA SER A 305 28.17 2.91 0.66
C SER A 305 26.94 2.01 0.57
N ALA A 306 26.75 1.43 -0.60
CA ALA A 306 25.81 0.34 -0.89
C ALA A 306 26.53 -1.01 -1.03
N ALA A 307 27.72 -1.15 -0.45
CA ALA A 307 28.49 -2.40 -0.47
C ALA A 307 27.86 -3.45 0.45
N GLY A 308 27.83 -4.70 0.00
CA GLY A 308 27.40 -5.85 0.81
C GLY A 308 28.48 -6.31 1.78
N ILE A 309 29.76 -6.31 1.35
CA ILE A 309 30.86 -6.83 2.17
C ILE A 309 32.11 -5.94 2.23
N SER A 310 32.35 -5.17 1.17
CA SER A 310 33.60 -4.40 1.04
C SER A 310 33.59 -3.17 1.94
N VAL A 311 34.71 -2.96 2.62
CA VAL A 311 34.94 -1.73 3.40
C VAL A 311 35.69 -0.76 2.51
N ILE A 312 34.95 0.20 1.95
CA ILE A 312 35.45 1.02 0.85
C ILE A 312 36.10 2.31 1.37
N THR A 313 37.31 2.59 0.90
CA THR A 313 37.99 3.88 1.09
C THR A 313 37.99 4.68 -0.21
N PHE A 314 37.65 5.96 -0.09
CA PHE A 314 37.50 6.92 -1.19
C PHE A 314 38.54 8.04 -1.10
N SER A 315 39.15 8.40 -2.23
CA SER A 315 39.98 9.60 -2.36
C SER A 315 39.89 10.21 -3.75
N ILE A 316 40.20 11.49 -3.87
CA ILE A 316 40.39 12.18 -5.16
C ILE A 316 41.84 12.65 -5.21
N ASP A 317 42.60 12.22 -6.21
CA ASP A 317 44.00 12.58 -6.34
C ASP A 317 44.16 14.12 -6.32
N GLU A 318 45.09 14.58 -5.49
CA GLU A 318 45.46 15.99 -5.29
C GLU A 318 44.36 16.92 -4.75
N HIS A 319 43.16 16.43 -4.50
CA HIS A 319 42.02 17.21 -4.04
C HIS A 319 41.59 16.80 -2.62
N PRO A 320 42.07 17.50 -1.59
CA PRO A 320 41.56 17.31 -0.24
C PRO A 320 40.08 17.73 -0.16
N MET A 321 39.39 17.10 0.78
CA MET A 321 37.95 17.13 0.94
C MET A 321 37.60 17.54 2.37
N TYR A 322 36.67 18.48 2.53
CA TYR A 322 36.08 18.77 3.82
C TYR A 322 34.88 17.85 4.04
N VAL A 323 34.98 16.92 4.99
CA VAL A 323 33.82 16.16 5.47
C VAL A 323 32.97 17.10 6.30
N TYR A 324 31.77 17.45 5.81
CA TYR A 324 30.90 18.45 6.44
C TYR A 324 29.58 17.88 6.93
N ALA A 325 29.20 16.66 6.51
CA ALA A 325 28.08 15.94 7.08
C ALA A 325 28.33 14.42 7.09
N VAL A 326 27.70 13.74 8.05
CA VAL A 326 27.71 12.28 8.20
C VAL A 326 26.30 11.81 8.48
N ASP A 327 25.83 10.80 7.76
CA ASP A 327 24.49 10.21 7.87
C ASP A 327 23.35 11.26 7.81
N GLY A 328 23.51 12.33 7.02
CA GLY A 328 22.51 13.42 6.93
C GLY A 328 22.56 14.44 8.08
N ARG A 329 23.65 14.48 8.86
CA ARG A 329 23.85 15.46 9.93
C ARG A 329 25.13 16.24 9.73
N TYR A 330 25.06 17.56 9.85
CA TYR A 330 26.26 18.38 9.79
C TYR A 330 27.22 18.04 10.92
N VAL A 331 28.50 18.16 10.60
CA VAL A 331 29.61 17.99 11.53
C VAL A 331 30.54 19.20 11.43
N VAL A 332 31.39 19.37 12.42
CA VAL A 332 32.52 20.30 12.29
C VAL A 332 33.38 19.84 11.11
N PRO A 333 33.68 20.71 10.13
CA PRO A 333 34.31 20.27 8.88
C PRO A 333 35.72 19.70 9.13
N ASN A 334 35.96 18.50 8.66
CA ASN A 334 37.26 17.83 8.76
C ASN A 334 37.93 17.78 7.39
N LEU A 335 39.05 18.48 7.22
CA LEU A 335 39.84 18.43 5.99
C LEU A 335 40.68 17.14 5.97
N VAL A 336 40.47 16.31 4.95
CA VAL A 336 41.10 15.00 4.74
C VAL A 336 41.38 14.77 3.27
N ASP A 337 42.32 13.90 2.93
CA ASP A 337 42.59 13.50 1.55
C ASP A 337 41.91 12.19 1.16
N ALA A 338 41.60 11.35 2.16
CA ALA A 338 40.88 10.09 2.00
C ALA A 338 39.97 9.81 3.20
N LEU A 339 38.92 9.04 2.99
CA LEU A 339 38.04 8.56 4.06
C LEU A 339 37.47 7.19 3.73
N THR A 340 37.31 6.37 4.76
CA THR A 340 36.58 5.11 4.68
C THR A 340 35.09 5.39 4.80
N VAL A 341 34.29 4.79 3.92
CA VAL A 341 32.82 4.87 3.89
C VAL A 341 32.29 3.46 4.19
N PRO A 342 32.03 3.13 5.47
CA PRO A 342 31.52 1.82 5.84
C PRO A 342 30.16 1.50 5.23
N ASN A 343 29.82 0.22 5.13
CA ASN A 343 28.54 -0.27 4.60
C ASN A 343 27.35 0.46 5.24
N GLY A 344 26.48 1.04 4.42
CA GLY A 344 25.31 1.80 4.86
C GLY A 344 25.60 3.20 5.42
N ALA A 345 26.85 3.60 5.62
CA ALA A 345 27.20 4.95 6.08
C ALA A 345 27.21 5.95 4.91
N ARG A 346 26.95 7.22 5.23
CA ARG A 346 26.99 8.32 4.24
C ARG A 346 27.85 9.47 4.73
N TYR A 347 28.65 10.03 3.84
CA TYR A 347 29.50 11.20 4.12
C TYR A 347 29.31 12.24 3.02
N SER A 348 28.99 13.46 3.40
CA SER A 348 28.97 14.58 2.47
C SER A 348 30.31 15.31 2.53
N VAL A 349 30.94 15.44 1.37
CA VAL A 349 32.26 16.04 1.22
C VAL A 349 32.22 17.27 0.32
N MET A 350 32.95 18.31 0.72
CA MET A 350 33.11 19.55 -0.04
C MET A 350 34.53 19.61 -0.60
N VAL A 351 34.64 19.76 -1.92
CA VAL A 351 35.93 19.75 -2.63
C VAL A 351 36.16 21.11 -3.25
N LYS A 352 37.32 21.71 -2.97
CA LYS A 352 37.74 22.98 -3.58
C LYS A 352 38.31 22.72 -4.99
N LEU A 353 37.92 23.52 -5.96
CA LEU A 353 38.28 23.38 -7.37
C LEU A 353 39.42 24.32 -7.76
N ASP A 354 40.54 24.23 -7.04
CA ASP A 354 41.69 25.14 -7.14
C ASP A 354 42.91 24.56 -7.87
N LYS A 355 42.77 23.39 -8.49
CA LYS A 355 43.83 22.73 -9.25
C LYS A 355 43.79 23.11 -10.74
N PRO A 356 44.91 22.94 -11.48
CA PRO A 356 44.90 23.12 -12.94
C PRO A 356 43.80 22.28 -13.58
N ALA A 357 43.02 22.86 -14.48
CA ALA A 357 41.93 22.14 -15.12
C ALA A 357 42.46 20.91 -15.87
N GLY A 358 41.92 19.73 -15.54
CA GLY A 358 42.45 18.44 -16.00
C GLY A 358 41.57 17.27 -15.57
N ASP A 359 42.15 16.06 -15.63
CA ASP A 359 41.53 14.83 -15.16
C ASP A 359 42.29 14.31 -13.93
N TYR A 360 41.55 14.07 -12.86
CA TYR A 360 42.08 13.58 -11.59
C TYR A 360 41.47 12.23 -11.27
N THR A 361 42.32 11.27 -10.92
CA THR A 361 41.84 9.91 -10.59
C THR A 361 41.10 9.93 -9.27
N VAL A 362 39.90 9.37 -9.27
CA VAL A 362 39.14 9.03 -8.07
C VAL A 362 39.43 7.57 -7.75
N ARG A 363 39.88 7.29 -6.52
CA ARG A 363 40.29 5.95 -6.09
C ARG A 363 39.28 5.38 -5.13
N VAL A 364 38.88 4.16 -5.39
CA VAL A 364 37.90 3.41 -4.60
C VAL A 364 38.49 2.03 -4.34
N VAL A 365 38.83 1.76 -3.09
CA VAL A 365 39.63 0.58 -2.70
C VAL A 365 38.97 -0.13 -1.53
N ASN A 366 38.97 -1.46 -1.57
CA ASN A 366 38.61 -2.26 -0.40
C ASN A 366 39.80 -2.24 0.58
N THR A 367 39.55 -1.77 1.80
CA THR A 367 40.53 -1.80 2.91
C THR A 367 40.30 -2.96 3.87
N GLY A 368 39.31 -3.82 3.58
CA GLY A 368 39.08 -5.05 4.33
C GLY A 368 40.23 -6.04 4.18
N VAL A 369 40.49 -6.81 5.25
CA VAL A 369 41.53 -7.87 5.23
C VAL A 369 41.17 -9.06 4.34
N ASN A 370 39.89 -9.18 3.99
CA ASN A 370 39.31 -10.25 3.18
C ASN A 370 39.82 -10.27 1.73
N GLN A 371 40.11 -9.12 1.14
CA GLN A 371 40.39 -9.04 -0.30
C GLN A 371 41.17 -7.79 -0.72
N ILE A 372 42.14 -7.95 -1.63
CA ILE A 372 42.69 -6.83 -2.41
C ILE A 372 41.77 -6.62 -3.62
N LEU A 373 40.98 -5.54 -3.59
CA LEU A 373 40.05 -5.18 -4.65
C LEU A 373 39.98 -3.66 -4.79
N ASN A 374 40.05 -3.15 -6.02
CA ASN A 374 39.99 -1.72 -6.28
C ASN A 374 39.33 -1.39 -7.62
N THR A 375 38.84 -0.16 -7.74
CA THR A 375 38.37 0.45 -8.99
C THR A 375 38.77 1.92 -9.03
N THR A 376 38.57 2.55 -10.19
CA THR A 376 38.82 3.99 -10.35
C THR A 376 37.69 4.67 -11.10
N ALA A 377 37.49 5.95 -10.80
CA ALA A 377 36.67 6.88 -11.56
C ALA A 377 37.52 8.13 -11.90
N ILE A 378 36.94 9.08 -12.63
CA ILE A 378 37.66 10.29 -13.07
C ILE A 378 36.88 11.53 -12.64
N MET A 379 37.50 12.43 -11.89
CA MET A 379 37.00 13.79 -11.73
C MET A 379 37.59 14.66 -12.85
N SER A 380 36.73 15.22 -13.70
CA SER A 380 37.15 15.92 -14.93
C SER A 380 36.62 17.35 -14.95
N TYR A 381 37.50 18.31 -15.13
CA TYR A 381 37.14 19.71 -15.29
C TYR A 381 36.52 19.96 -16.67
N LYS A 382 35.34 20.58 -16.71
CA LYS A 382 34.59 20.90 -17.93
C LYS A 382 35.26 22.05 -18.70
N THR A 383 36.32 21.75 -19.43
CA THR A 383 37.04 22.68 -20.30
C THR A 383 37.51 21.99 -21.58
N SER A 384 37.60 22.74 -22.68
CA SER A 384 38.20 22.27 -23.93
C SER A 384 39.73 22.26 -23.88
N GLN A 385 40.34 23.03 -22.96
CA GLN A 385 41.79 23.12 -22.79
C GLN A 385 42.18 22.63 -21.40
N LYS A 386 42.81 21.46 -21.31
CA LYS A 386 43.40 20.95 -20.08
C LYS A 386 44.75 21.61 -19.83
N THR A 387 44.91 22.20 -18.65
CA THR A 387 46.15 22.85 -18.19
C THR A 387 46.99 21.97 -17.26
N GLN A 388 46.45 20.83 -16.82
CA GLN A 388 47.20 19.81 -16.10
C GLN A 388 48.34 19.25 -16.97
N GLN A 389 49.58 19.29 -16.45
CA GLN A 389 50.77 18.89 -17.20
C GLN A 389 51.21 17.45 -16.96
N GLN A 390 50.84 16.87 -15.81
CA GLN A 390 51.28 15.53 -15.39
C GLN A 390 50.06 14.70 -14.94
N PRO A 391 50.14 13.35 -15.02
CA PRO A 391 49.13 12.49 -14.43
C PRO A 391 48.93 12.79 -12.93
N SER A 392 47.71 12.57 -12.44
CA SER A 392 47.38 12.84 -11.04
C SER A 392 48.17 11.93 -10.08
N THR A 393 48.58 12.48 -8.94
CA THR A 393 49.37 11.75 -7.94
C THR A 393 48.48 11.06 -6.90
N PRO A 394 48.63 9.74 -6.67
CA PRO A 394 47.85 9.00 -5.67
C PRO A 394 48.11 9.48 -4.24
N CYS A 395 47.04 9.65 -3.47
CA CYS A 395 47.13 9.77 -2.01
C CYS A 395 47.23 8.40 -1.33
N ILE A 396 46.42 7.45 -1.80
CA ILE A 396 46.34 6.06 -1.33
C ILE A 396 46.73 5.08 -2.45
N ASP A 397 47.33 3.96 -2.09
CA ASP A 397 47.61 2.88 -3.03
C ASP A 397 46.39 1.96 -3.26
N ILE A 398 46.57 0.87 -4.02
CA ILE A 398 45.49 -0.07 -4.36
C ILE A 398 44.93 -0.88 -3.17
N THR A 399 45.58 -0.80 -2.01
CA THR A 399 45.11 -1.39 -0.74
C THR A 399 44.58 -0.34 0.24
N GLY A 400 44.53 0.92 -0.18
CA GLY A 400 44.15 2.05 0.66
C GLY A 400 45.24 2.52 1.61
N ARG A 401 46.48 2.03 1.49
CA ARG A 401 47.57 2.50 2.33
C ARG A 401 47.91 3.95 1.96
N PRO A 402 47.92 4.87 2.94
CA PRO A 402 48.24 6.26 2.68
C PRO A 402 49.73 6.45 2.36
N SER A 403 50.02 7.36 1.43
CA SER A 403 51.36 7.94 1.28
C SER A 403 51.71 8.83 2.48
N THR A 404 52.99 9.20 2.64
CA THR A 404 53.50 9.90 3.84
C THR A 404 52.75 11.18 4.21
N ASN A 405 52.21 11.90 3.22
CA ASN A 405 51.51 13.17 3.42
C ASN A 405 49.98 13.04 3.28
N CYS A 406 49.45 11.82 3.16
CA CYS A 406 48.03 11.57 2.95
C CYS A 406 47.30 11.51 4.30
N LYS A 407 46.39 12.47 4.55
CA LYS A 407 45.58 12.50 5.76
C LYS A 407 44.29 11.72 5.55
N VAL A 408 44.19 10.55 6.17
CA VAL A 408 42.94 9.76 6.23
C VAL A 408 42.07 10.26 7.37
N LEU A 409 40.75 10.26 7.18
CA LEU A 409 39.78 10.62 8.22
C LEU A 409 39.92 9.71 9.45
N ASP A 410 40.13 10.34 10.62
CA ASP A 410 39.97 9.68 11.91
C ASP A 410 38.52 9.87 12.39
N GLU A 411 37.74 8.78 12.37
CA GLU A 411 36.35 8.77 12.83
C GLU A 411 36.20 9.32 14.26
N GLY A 412 37.19 9.14 15.14
CA GLY A 412 37.13 9.65 16.52
C GLY A 412 37.10 11.18 16.62
N THR A 413 37.49 11.89 15.56
CA THR A 413 37.54 13.36 15.52
C THR A 413 36.24 14.02 15.05
N ILE A 414 35.25 13.22 14.62
CA ILE A 414 33.98 13.74 14.11
C ILE A 414 33.14 14.29 15.26
N VAL A 415 32.77 15.57 15.14
CA VAL A 415 31.96 16.28 16.13
C VAL A 415 30.68 16.78 15.46
N PRO A 416 29.47 16.47 15.99
CA PRO A 416 28.22 16.98 15.43
C PRO A 416 28.14 18.51 15.44
N PHE A 417 27.47 19.07 14.44
CA PHE A 417 27.21 20.49 14.33
C PHE A 417 25.69 20.75 14.14
N PRO A 418 25.02 21.39 15.11
CA PRO A 418 25.50 21.71 16.45
C PRO A 418 25.73 20.45 17.29
N VAL A 419 26.52 20.60 18.36
CA VAL A 419 26.76 19.51 19.32
C VAL A 419 25.47 19.19 20.07
N GLU A 420 25.12 17.91 20.09
CA GLU A 420 24.03 17.37 20.92
C GLU A 420 24.61 16.47 22.01
N VAL A 421 24.05 16.59 23.22
CA VAL A 421 24.57 15.90 24.42
C VAL A 421 23.53 14.92 24.93
N PRO A 422 23.83 13.62 25.03
CA PRO A 422 22.92 12.65 25.61
C PRO A 422 22.81 12.82 27.13
N ALA A 423 21.74 12.30 27.74
CA ALA A 423 21.64 12.29 29.20
C ALA A 423 22.72 11.38 29.82
N LYS A 424 23.15 11.75 31.03
CA LYS A 424 24.09 10.93 31.82
C LYS A 424 23.43 9.68 32.38
N GLU A 425 22.21 9.84 32.91
CA GLU A 425 21.41 8.77 33.51
C GLU A 425 20.63 7.99 32.44
N VAL A 426 20.61 6.66 32.59
CA VAL A 426 19.90 5.73 31.70
C VAL A 426 18.98 4.82 32.50
N ALA A 427 17.87 4.39 31.90
CA ALA A 427 16.94 3.49 32.57
C ALA A 427 17.26 2.02 32.30
N GLN A 428 17.84 1.71 31.15
CA GLN A 428 18.12 0.34 30.72
C GLN A 428 19.45 0.26 29.98
N THR A 429 20.20 -0.81 30.23
CA THR A 429 21.36 -1.22 29.45
C THR A 429 21.11 -2.63 28.97
N HIS A 430 21.32 -2.88 27.68
CA HIS A 430 21.25 -4.22 27.08
C HIS A 430 22.60 -4.57 26.46
N VAL A 431 23.08 -5.78 26.73
CA VAL A 431 24.30 -6.31 26.13
C VAL A 431 23.91 -7.31 25.05
N LEU A 432 24.43 -7.09 23.85
CA LEU A 432 24.21 -7.87 22.64
C LEU A 432 25.54 -8.50 22.24
N ASN A 433 25.68 -9.81 22.51
CA ASN A 433 26.87 -10.55 22.14
C ASN A 433 26.82 -10.89 20.63
N ILE A 434 27.89 -10.60 19.91
CA ILE A 434 28.04 -10.92 18.50
C ILE A 434 29.06 -12.04 18.35
N ASP A 435 28.63 -13.15 17.74
CA ASP A 435 29.49 -14.28 17.40
C ASP A 435 28.90 -15.13 16.27
N HIS A 436 29.73 -16.00 15.69
CA HIS A 436 29.29 -16.99 14.69
C HIS A 436 28.32 -18.02 15.28
N TYR A 437 27.46 -18.58 14.44
CA TYR A 437 26.41 -19.52 14.83
C TYR A 437 26.48 -20.80 13.99
N HIS A 438 27.16 -21.83 14.50
CA HIS A 438 27.32 -23.17 13.88
C HIS A 438 28.01 -23.23 12.50
N ALA A 439 28.09 -22.13 11.76
CA ALA A 439 28.76 -21.98 10.47
C ALA A 439 29.40 -20.58 10.38
N SER A 440 30.28 -20.36 9.39
CA SER A 440 30.95 -19.05 9.22
C SER A 440 30.07 -17.96 8.62
N TYR A 441 29.02 -18.32 7.87
CA TYR A 441 28.09 -17.37 7.26
C TYR A 441 26.87 -17.04 8.14
N LEU A 442 26.76 -17.69 9.32
CA LEU A 442 25.66 -17.46 10.26
C LEU A 442 26.15 -16.75 11.50
N TRP A 443 25.36 -15.78 11.96
CA TRP A 443 25.70 -14.90 13.07
C TRP A 443 24.62 -14.89 14.14
N THR A 444 25.03 -14.62 15.37
CA THR A 444 24.14 -14.27 16.49
C THR A 444 24.35 -12.82 16.88
N MET A 445 23.28 -12.18 17.36
CA MET A 445 23.36 -10.90 18.06
C MET A 445 22.43 -10.98 19.27
N GLY A 446 23.02 -11.07 20.47
CA GLY A 446 22.30 -11.46 21.67
C GLY A 446 22.53 -12.94 21.96
N ASN A 447 21.44 -13.72 22.03
CA ASN A 447 21.50 -15.14 22.42
C ASN A 447 21.07 -16.11 21.31
N SER A 448 20.58 -15.61 20.17
CA SER A 448 20.02 -16.41 19.08
C SER A 448 20.40 -15.83 17.73
N SER A 449 20.33 -16.66 16.68
CA SER A 449 20.42 -16.24 15.28
C SER A 449 19.02 -15.91 14.73
N TYR A 450 18.92 -14.92 13.85
CA TYR A 450 17.64 -14.48 13.28
C TYR A 450 17.21 -15.38 12.10
N PRO A 451 16.09 -16.13 12.18
CA PRO A 451 15.66 -17.01 11.09
C PRO A 451 15.05 -16.22 9.93
N LEU A 452 15.48 -16.50 8.69
CA LEU A 452 14.93 -15.89 7.47
C LEU A 452 13.42 -16.10 7.31
N SER A 453 12.87 -17.20 7.84
CA SER A 453 11.42 -17.45 7.81
C SER A 453 10.60 -16.41 8.55
N LEU A 454 11.22 -15.59 9.41
CA LEU A 454 10.53 -14.49 10.07
C LEU A 454 10.21 -13.32 9.12
N GLU A 455 10.87 -13.19 7.97
CA GLU A 455 10.48 -12.19 6.97
C GLU A 455 9.07 -12.45 6.40
N GLU A 456 8.67 -13.72 6.34
CA GLU A 456 7.35 -14.16 5.87
C GLU A 456 6.27 -14.13 6.97
N SER A 457 6.68 -13.84 8.22
CA SER A 457 5.75 -13.78 9.35
C SER A 457 4.86 -12.53 9.28
N SER A 458 3.77 -12.55 10.05
CA SER A 458 2.95 -11.35 10.24
C SER A 458 3.80 -10.23 10.85
N PRO A 459 3.73 -8.99 10.35
CA PRO A 459 4.65 -7.95 10.79
C PRO A 459 4.47 -7.64 12.27
N LEU A 460 5.55 -7.69 13.05
CA LEU A 460 5.53 -7.43 14.49
C LEU A 460 4.94 -6.06 14.87
N LEU A 461 4.94 -5.08 13.96
CA LEU A 461 4.27 -3.80 14.13
C LEU A 461 2.75 -3.96 14.34
N PHE A 462 2.14 -4.95 13.70
CA PHE A 462 0.70 -5.22 13.77
C PHE A 462 0.34 -6.39 14.68
N ASP A 463 1.32 -7.27 14.97
CA ASP A 463 1.19 -8.31 15.99
C ASP A 463 2.41 -8.33 16.94
N PRO A 464 2.48 -7.39 17.90
CA PRO A 464 3.58 -7.35 18.86
C PRO A 464 3.61 -8.56 19.81
N SER A 465 2.52 -9.34 19.87
CA SER A 465 2.44 -10.52 20.74
C SER A 465 3.24 -11.70 20.19
N ALA A 466 3.48 -11.74 18.88
CA ALA A 466 4.34 -12.71 18.22
C ALA A 466 5.85 -12.47 18.43
N ALA A 467 6.23 -11.38 19.10
CA ALA A 467 7.63 -11.05 19.35
C ALA A 467 8.32 -12.13 20.20
N LYS A 468 9.36 -12.75 19.65
CA LYS A 468 10.16 -13.76 20.36
C LYS A 468 11.11 -13.08 21.34
N THR A 469 11.13 -13.52 22.60
CA THR A 469 11.87 -12.85 23.67
C THR A 469 13.40 -12.93 23.53
N ASP A 470 13.91 -13.92 22.81
CA ASP A 470 15.33 -14.12 22.51
C ASP A 470 15.82 -13.29 21.31
N LEU A 471 14.89 -12.79 20.48
CA LEU A 471 15.16 -11.95 19.30
C LEU A 471 14.66 -10.51 19.44
N SER A 472 14.06 -10.14 20.59
CA SER A 472 13.49 -8.81 20.79
C SER A 472 13.89 -8.21 22.13
N ILE A 473 14.18 -6.91 22.11
CA ILE A 473 14.39 -6.10 23.31
C ILE A 473 13.19 -5.18 23.49
N LYS A 474 12.62 -5.18 24.70
CA LYS A 474 11.58 -4.23 25.11
C LYS A 474 12.21 -3.07 25.89
N THR A 475 11.94 -1.86 25.43
CA THR A 475 12.45 -0.63 26.06
C THR A 475 11.34 0.25 26.60
N LEU A 476 11.67 1.05 27.61
CA LEU A 476 10.75 1.99 28.22
C LEU A 476 10.65 3.28 27.39
N ASN A 477 9.43 3.63 27.02
CA ASN A 477 9.18 4.84 26.26
C ASN A 477 9.69 6.07 27.01
N GLY A 478 10.50 6.87 26.32
CA GLY A 478 10.98 8.12 26.86
C GLY A 478 12.21 8.06 27.75
N THR A 479 12.72 6.88 28.06
CA THR A 479 13.93 6.73 28.86
C THR A 479 15.16 6.64 27.98
N TRP A 480 16.32 6.99 28.52
CA TRP A 480 17.57 6.73 27.82
C TRP A 480 17.93 5.26 27.95
N VAL A 481 18.35 4.66 26.85
CA VAL A 481 18.70 3.25 26.72
C VAL A 481 20.09 3.14 26.15
N ASP A 482 20.89 2.26 26.73
CA ASP A 482 22.18 1.85 26.20
C ASP A 482 22.08 0.48 25.54
N LEU A 483 22.70 0.34 24.38
CA LEU A 483 22.98 -0.94 23.73
C LEU A 483 24.50 -1.10 23.67
N VAL A 484 24.98 -2.21 24.22
CA VAL A 484 26.38 -2.62 24.19
C VAL A 484 26.50 -3.75 23.17
N PHE A 485 27.12 -3.50 22.04
CA PHE A 485 27.50 -4.53 21.08
C PHE A 485 28.84 -5.09 21.48
N HIS A 486 28.87 -6.35 21.91
CA HIS A 486 30.06 -7.02 22.42
C HIS A 486 30.47 -8.12 21.45
N VAL A 487 31.55 -7.89 20.71
CA VAL A 487 32.12 -8.86 19.77
C VAL A 487 32.97 -9.83 20.59
N VAL A 488 32.48 -11.07 20.74
CA VAL A 488 32.97 -11.98 21.79
C VAL A 488 34.25 -12.69 21.38
N SER A 489 34.27 -13.26 20.18
CA SER A 489 35.41 -14.05 19.72
C SER A 489 36.43 -13.19 18.97
N SER A 490 37.70 -13.58 19.05
CA SER A 490 38.77 -12.96 18.29
C SER A 490 38.66 -13.29 16.79
N LEU A 491 39.39 -12.53 15.97
CA LEU A 491 39.49 -12.67 14.51
C LEU A 491 38.19 -12.41 13.75
N GLN A 492 37.25 -11.70 14.37
CA GLN A 492 36.05 -11.24 13.67
C GLN A 492 36.29 -9.89 12.97
N PRO A 493 35.65 -9.66 11.82
CA PRO A 493 35.69 -8.37 11.15
C PRO A 493 34.97 -7.29 11.99
N PRO A 494 35.21 -6.00 11.68
CA PRO A 494 34.32 -4.93 12.12
C PRO A 494 32.89 -5.16 11.61
N HIS A 495 31.88 -4.90 12.45
CA HIS A 495 30.47 -5.09 12.11
C HIS A 495 29.77 -3.73 11.95
N PRO A 496 29.20 -3.39 10.77
CA PRO A 496 28.42 -2.17 10.59
C PRO A 496 27.05 -2.31 11.26
N ILE A 497 26.87 -1.64 12.40
CA ILE A 497 25.60 -1.64 13.14
C ILE A 497 24.73 -0.51 12.61
N HIS A 498 23.62 -0.87 11.97
CA HIS A 498 22.56 0.05 11.58
C HIS A 498 21.35 -0.08 12.51
N LYS A 499 20.74 1.06 12.87
CA LYS A 499 19.49 1.09 13.64
C LYS A 499 18.43 1.94 12.93
N HIS A 500 17.27 1.35 12.72
CA HIS A 500 16.11 2.01 12.13
C HIS A 500 15.45 3.03 13.08
N SER A 501 14.62 3.91 12.49
CA SER A 501 13.95 5.03 13.16
C SER A 501 14.94 6.08 13.72
N ASN A 502 14.92 6.35 15.03
CA ASN A 502 15.74 7.42 15.60
C ASN A 502 17.24 7.08 15.59
N LYS A 503 18.05 8.09 15.28
CA LYS A 503 19.51 8.07 15.42
C LYS A 503 19.93 7.78 16.87
N PHE A 504 21.19 7.35 17.02
CA PHE A 504 21.82 7.06 18.29
C PHE A 504 23.12 7.83 18.47
N PHE A 505 23.48 8.06 19.73
CA PHE A 505 24.78 8.59 20.11
C PHE A 505 25.79 7.44 20.22
N VAL A 506 26.95 7.59 19.61
CA VAL A 506 28.09 6.70 19.83
C VAL A 506 28.86 7.22 21.03
N ILE A 507 28.73 6.56 22.18
CA ILE A 507 29.20 7.09 23.45
C ILE A 507 30.45 6.41 23.98
N GLY A 508 30.84 5.26 23.45
CA GLY A 508 32.09 4.61 23.86
C GLY A 508 32.40 3.37 23.05
N GLN A 509 33.67 2.98 23.05
CA GLN A 509 34.17 1.77 22.43
C GLN A 509 35.45 1.32 23.13
N GLY A 510 35.80 0.05 23.05
CA GLY A 510 37.03 -0.43 23.67
C GLY A 510 37.42 -1.85 23.29
N ASN A 511 38.64 -2.19 23.71
CA ASN A 511 39.23 -3.53 23.55
C ASN A 511 39.05 -4.35 24.82
N GLY A 512 38.99 -5.67 24.67
CA GLY A 512 38.75 -6.64 25.74
C GLY A 512 37.27 -6.96 25.93
N ALA A 513 36.99 -8.01 26.70
CA ALA A 513 35.62 -8.42 26.97
C ALA A 513 34.84 -7.38 27.80
N TRP A 514 33.56 -7.21 27.51
CA TRP A 514 32.66 -6.43 28.34
C TRP A 514 32.38 -7.16 29.66
N LYS A 515 32.76 -6.55 30.80
CA LYS A 515 32.68 -7.16 32.14
C LYS A 515 31.75 -6.44 33.11
N TYR A 516 31.03 -5.43 32.64
CA TYR A 516 30.23 -4.54 33.48
C TYR A 516 28.74 -4.89 33.42
N SER A 517 28.02 -4.71 34.52
CA SER A 517 26.57 -4.90 34.55
C SER A 517 25.81 -3.77 33.85
N SER A 518 26.42 -2.59 33.73
CA SER A 518 25.85 -1.41 33.07
C SER A 518 26.92 -0.47 32.54
N VAL A 519 26.53 0.43 31.63
CA VAL A 519 27.43 1.49 31.13
C VAL A 519 27.79 2.47 32.26
N ALA A 520 26.87 2.73 33.19
CA ALA A 520 27.14 3.60 34.34
C ALA A 520 28.23 3.03 35.26
N GLU A 521 28.32 1.70 35.39
CA GLU A 521 29.42 1.03 36.09
C GLU A 521 30.72 1.17 35.28
N ALA A 522 30.68 0.85 33.98
CA ALA A 522 31.85 0.95 33.10
C ALA A 522 32.47 2.35 33.12
N MET A 523 31.64 3.40 33.02
CA MET A 523 32.08 4.80 33.06
C MET A 523 32.77 5.21 34.37
N LYS A 524 32.54 4.50 35.49
CA LYS A 524 33.26 4.76 36.75
C LYS A 524 34.65 4.12 36.75
N VAL A 525 34.82 3.03 36.01
CA VAL A 525 36.06 2.23 35.99
C VAL A 525 36.99 2.66 34.86
N ILE A 526 36.45 2.92 33.67
CA ILE A 526 37.16 3.29 32.44
C ILE A 526 36.56 4.55 31.77
N PRO A 527 36.49 5.68 32.48
CA PRO A 527 35.85 6.91 31.98
C PRO A 527 36.41 7.40 30.64
N GLU A 528 37.69 7.15 30.36
CA GLU A 528 38.39 7.56 29.14
C GLU A 528 37.87 6.88 27.87
N SER A 529 37.20 5.71 28.00
CA SER A 529 36.60 5.02 26.86
C SER A 529 35.23 5.58 26.46
N PHE A 530 34.73 6.61 27.16
CA PHE A 530 33.41 7.18 26.93
C PHE A 530 33.44 8.69 26.63
N ASN A 531 32.68 9.10 25.62
CA ASN A 531 32.45 10.50 25.28
C ASN A 531 30.96 10.86 25.41
N LEU A 532 30.61 11.60 26.47
CA LEU A 532 29.28 12.21 26.61
C LEU A 532 29.27 13.72 26.34
N LYS A 533 30.42 14.32 26.02
CA LYS A 533 30.53 15.78 25.84
C LYS A 533 30.10 16.22 24.46
N ASN A 534 30.52 15.48 23.44
CA ASN A 534 30.21 15.73 22.04
C ASN A 534 30.19 14.43 21.21
N PRO A 535 29.49 13.37 21.68
CA PRO A 535 29.43 12.11 20.94
C PRO A 535 28.83 12.30 19.56
N GLN A 536 29.28 11.49 18.60
CA GLN A 536 28.67 11.42 17.28
C GLN A 536 27.20 11.00 17.39
N ILE A 537 26.36 11.53 16.50
CA ILE A 537 24.95 11.12 16.35
C ILE A 537 24.73 10.55 14.94
N ARG A 538 24.45 9.25 14.88
CA ARG A 538 24.53 8.42 13.66
C ARG A 538 23.31 7.52 13.55
N ASP A 539 23.11 6.92 12.39
CA ASP A 539 22.22 5.75 12.26
C ASP A 539 22.98 4.47 11.87
N THR A 540 24.22 4.61 11.40
CA THR A 540 25.12 3.47 11.16
C THR A 540 26.48 3.74 11.78
N PHE A 541 27.02 2.79 12.55
CA PHE A 541 28.38 2.88 13.10
C PHE A 541 29.03 1.50 13.20
N VAL A 542 30.34 1.42 13.00
CA VAL A 542 31.06 0.14 12.93
C VAL A 542 31.62 -0.24 14.30
N THR A 543 31.54 -1.52 14.68
CA THR A 543 32.22 -2.03 15.88
C THR A 543 33.76 -2.04 15.68
N PRO A 544 34.57 -1.87 16.74
CA PRO A 544 36.01 -2.07 16.62
C PRO A 544 36.33 -3.51 16.17
N PRO A 545 37.32 -3.73 15.28
CA PRO A 545 37.72 -5.07 14.85
C PRO A 545 38.19 -5.91 16.04
N ALA A 546 37.67 -7.12 16.18
CA ALA A 546 38.10 -8.06 17.22
C ALA A 546 39.38 -8.82 16.82
N ALA A 547 40.40 -8.12 16.31
CA ALA A 547 41.54 -8.75 15.62
C ALA A 547 42.37 -9.70 16.49
N THR A 548 42.57 -9.38 17.77
CA THR A 548 43.40 -10.16 18.71
C THR A 548 42.66 -10.60 19.96
N GLY A 549 41.40 -10.17 20.11
CA GLY A 549 40.58 -10.40 21.28
C GLY A 549 39.23 -9.70 21.16
N PRO A 550 38.35 -9.87 22.16
CA PRO A 550 37.02 -9.29 22.15
C PRO A 550 37.05 -7.77 22.09
N THR A 551 36.00 -7.15 21.56
CA THR A 551 35.81 -5.69 21.53
C THR A 551 34.38 -5.32 21.84
N TRP A 552 34.13 -4.04 22.12
CA TRP A 552 32.78 -3.55 22.37
C TRP A 552 32.55 -2.15 21.84
N LEU A 553 31.30 -1.87 21.49
CA LEU A 553 30.76 -0.59 21.07
C LEU A 553 29.52 -0.28 21.93
N VAL A 554 29.43 0.94 22.46
CA VAL A 554 28.25 1.40 23.21
C VAL A 554 27.56 2.53 22.47
N ILE A 555 26.28 2.31 22.17
CA ILE A 555 25.39 3.34 21.65
C ILE A 555 24.32 3.69 22.68
N ARG A 556 23.95 4.97 22.72
CA ARG A 556 22.92 5.51 23.60
C ARG A 556 21.84 6.20 22.79
N TYR A 557 20.58 5.91 23.07
CA TYR A 557 19.47 6.57 22.39
C TYR A 557 18.30 6.82 23.34
N GLN A 558 17.37 7.66 22.91
CA GLN A 558 16.15 7.96 23.65
C GLN A 558 14.94 7.81 22.73
N PRO A 559 13.99 6.89 23.03
CA PRO A 559 12.66 6.96 22.46
C PRO A 559 11.98 8.28 22.91
N SER A 560 11.37 9.10 22.03
CA SER A 560 10.95 10.49 22.38
C SER A 560 9.75 10.61 23.37
N LYS A 561 9.83 11.55 24.34
CA LYS A 561 8.76 11.92 25.33
C LYS A 561 7.83 13.09 24.98
N GLY A 562 8.18 13.93 24.00
CA GLY A 562 7.56 15.26 23.85
C GLY A 562 6.15 15.25 23.26
N CYS A 563 5.28 16.19 23.67
CA CYS A 563 4.02 16.47 22.97
C CYS A 563 4.29 16.99 21.54
N GLY A 564 3.35 16.81 20.62
CA GLY A 564 3.55 17.15 19.21
C GLY A 564 4.02 18.60 18.96
N GLU A 565 3.45 19.56 19.68
CA GLU A 565 3.82 20.98 19.57
C GLU A 565 5.25 21.25 20.07
N CYS A 566 5.64 20.68 21.21
CA CYS A 566 7.00 20.83 21.74
C CYS A 566 8.06 20.15 20.85
N ARG A 567 7.73 19.00 20.25
CA ARG A 567 8.61 18.31 19.27
C ARG A 567 8.82 19.17 18.03
N SER A 568 7.75 19.71 17.45
CA SER A 568 7.81 20.52 16.22
C SER A 568 8.65 21.79 16.39
N ARG A 569 8.70 22.33 17.60
CA ARG A 569 9.44 23.55 17.94
C ARG A 569 10.79 23.30 18.61
N LYS A 570 11.19 22.02 18.76
CA LYS A 570 12.42 21.59 19.43
C LYS A 570 12.61 22.20 20.83
N ILE A 571 11.52 22.30 21.61
CA ILE A 571 11.54 22.80 23.00
C ILE A 571 11.26 21.69 24.02
N ARG A 572 11.90 21.76 25.19
CA ARG A 572 11.81 20.72 26.24
C ARG A 572 10.40 20.62 26.82
N CYS A 573 9.74 19.48 26.66
CA CYS A 573 8.37 19.24 27.13
C CYS A 573 8.35 18.69 28.57
N ASP A 574 7.58 19.33 29.44
CA ASP A 574 7.47 19.02 30.88
C ASP A 574 6.42 17.94 31.21
N GLN A 575 5.72 17.41 30.21
CA GLN A 575 4.82 16.26 30.33
C GLN A 575 3.59 16.43 31.26
N ALA A 576 3.29 17.64 31.73
CA ALA A 576 2.12 17.93 32.55
C ALA A 576 0.78 17.64 31.83
N ARG A 577 -0.13 16.89 32.47
CA ARG A 577 -1.46 16.61 31.91
C ARG A 577 -2.48 17.67 32.37
N PRO A 578 -3.43 18.09 31.53
CA PRO A 578 -3.70 17.64 30.15
C PRO A 578 -2.85 18.33 29.06
N ALA A 579 -2.11 19.39 29.38
CA ALA A 579 -1.27 20.15 28.46
C ALA A 579 0.05 20.56 29.12
N CYS A 580 1.16 20.49 28.38
CA CYS A 580 2.47 20.82 28.94
C CYS A 580 2.57 22.32 29.27
N SER A 581 3.31 22.66 30.33
CA SER A 581 3.54 24.03 30.79
C SER A 581 4.13 24.91 29.70
N GLN A 582 4.98 24.36 28.83
CA GLN A 582 5.60 25.14 27.75
C GLN A 582 4.61 25.55 26.66
N CYS A 583 3.65 24.69 26.34
CA CYS A 583 2.57 25.05 25.43
C CYS A 583 1.63 26.06 26.10
N THR A 584 1.29 25.84 27.37
CA THR A 584 0.38 26.70 28.15
C THR A 584 0.94 28.12 28.32
N LYS A 585 2.20 28.25 28.75
CA LYS A 585 2.87 29.56 28.92
C LYS A 585 3.09 30.30 27.61
N GLY A 586 3.30 29.56 26.52
CA GLY A 586 3.43 30.14 25.18
C GLY A 586 2.09 30.51 24.54
N ASN A 587 0.96 30.34 25.24
CA ASN A 587 -0.40 30.47 24.71
C ASN A 587 -0.62 29.66 23.41
N ARG A 588 -0.06 28.45 23.38
CA ARG A 588 -0.09 27.51 22.24
C ARG A 588 -0.95 26.30 22.58
N ALA A 589 -1.66 25.79 21.58
CA ALA A 589 -2.42 24.55 21.73
C ALA A 589 -1.46 23.35 21.88
N CYS A 590 -1.48 22.69 23.04
CA CYS A 590 -0.71 21.48 23.28
C CYS A 590 -1.41 20.30 22.60
N SER A 591 -0.87 19.81 21.49
CA SER A 591 -1.46 18.72 20.71
C SER A 591 -1.42 17.33 21.38
N GLY A 592 -1.19 17.27 22.69
CA GLY A 592 -1.09 16.03 23.46
C GLY A 592 0.25 15.28 23.36
N TYR A 593 0.44 14.37 24.31
CA TYR A 593 1.57 13.42 24.38
C TYR A 593 1.34 12.26 23.40
N ARG A 594 2.37 11.45 23.12
CA ARG A 594 2.16 10.17 22.43
C ARG A 594 1.22 9.32 23.30
N ASP A 595 0.02 9.08 22.80
CA ASP A 595 -0.84 7.99 23.22
C ASP A 595 -0.52 6.81 22.30
N GLU A 596 -0.26 5.61 22.85
CA GLU A 596 0.09 4.43 22.05
C GLU A 596 -1.05 4.04 21.10
N LEU A 597 -2.30 4.40 21.44
CA LEU A 597 -3.48 4.30 20.56
C LEU A 597 -3.60 5.45 19.54
N SER A 598 -2.92 6.58 19.77
CA SER A 598 -2.89 7.75 18.86
C SER A 598 -1.78 7.68 17.81
N LEU A 599 -0.83 6.74 17.93
CA LEU A 599 0.11 6.41 16.86
C LEU A 599 -0.54 5.55 15.76
N MET A 600 -1.79 5.11 15.95
CA MET A 600 -2.59 4.38 14.96
C MET A 600 -3.57 5.25 14.16
N PHE A 601 -3.91 6.48 14.60
CA PHE A 601 -4.85 7.34 13.85
C PHE A 601 -4.64 8.84 14.10
N ARG A 602 -4.64 9.61 13.00
CA ARG A 602 -4.95 11.05 13.00
C ARG A 602 -6.34 11.22 12.42
N ASP A 603 -7.31 11.61 13.25
CA ASP A 603 -8.61 12.12 12.80
C ASP A 603 -8.47 13.63 12.52
N GLU A 604 -8.41 14.01 11.24
CA GLU A 604 -8.36 15.40 10.79
C GLU A 604 -9.75 15.98 10.46
N SER A 605 -10.84 15.24 10.71
CA SER A 605 -12.20 15.62 10.30
C SER A 605 -12.61 16.99 10.85
N GLN A 606 -12.27 17.30 12.10
CA GLN A 606 -12.57 18.61 12.73
C GLN A 606 -11.76 19.77 12.10
N GLN A 607 -10.52 19.51 11.66
CA GLN A 607 -9.65 20.53 11.05
C GLN A 607 -10.05 20.80 9.59
N VAL A 608 -10.49 19.75 8.88
CA VAL A 608 -11.11 19.85 7.54
C VAL A 608 -12.48 20.54 7.63
N VAL A 609 -13.31 20.24 8.63
CA VAL A 609 -14.58 20.94 8.90
C VAL A 609 -14.35 22.43 9.20
N ARG A 610 -13.29 22.78 9.95
CA ARG A 610 -12.93 24.19 10.18
C ARG A 610 -12.46 24.90 8.91
N LYS A 611 -11.63 24.26 8.06
CA LYS A 611 -11.19 24.80 6.76
C LYS A 611 -12.34 24.93 5.76
N ALA A 612 -13.29 23.99 5.76
CA ALA A 612 -14.49 24.03 4.93
C ALA A 612 -15.45 25.16 5.35
N LYS A 613 -15.59 25.41 6.67
CA LYS A 613 -16.40 26.51 7.22
C LYS A 613 -15.79 27.89 6.95
N THR A 614 -14.47 28.05 6.98
CA THR A 614 -13.79 29.34 6.68
C THR A 614 -13.63 29.60 5.18
N GLY A 615 -13.57 28.55 4.34
CA GLY A 615 -13.54 28.68 2.88
C GLY A 615 -14.87 29.15 2.26
N ALA A 616 -16.00 28.93 2.94
CA ALA A 616 -17.33 29.28 2.45
C ALA A 616 -17.66 30.79 2.55
N THR A 617 -16.96 31.56 3.41
CA THR A 617 -17.23 33.01 3.59
C THR A 617 -16.42 33.92 2.66
N GLY A 618 -15.41 33.41 1.96
CA GLY A 618 -14.54 34.20 1.07
C GLY A 618 -15.02 34.34 -0.38
N ARG A 619 -16.13 33.69 -0.77
CA ARG A 619 -16.55 33.58 -2.18
C ARG A 619 -17.91 34.22 -2.46
N ARG A 620 -18.14 35.44 -1.98
CA ARG A 620 -19.20 36.34 -2.49
C ARG A 620 -18.71 37.79 -2.49
N SER A 621 -18.08 38.19 -3.60
CA SER A 621 -18.40 39.43 -4.33
C SER A 621 -17.30 39.72 -5.37
N ARG A 622 -17.56 39.36 -6.63
CA ARG A 622 -16.99 40.10 -7.77
C ARG A 622 -18.07 40.18 -8.85
N LYS A 623 -18.67 41.38 -8.94
CA LYS A 623 -19.68 41.76 -9.93
C LYS A 623 -19.08 41.74 -11.33
N ILE A 624 -19.83 41.16 -12.25
CA ILE A 624 -19.63 41.25 -13.70
C ILE A 624 -19.99 42.68 -14.16
N ALA A 625 -19.06 43.34 -14.85
CA ALA A 625 -19.35 44.56 -15.61
C ALA A 625 -19.86 44.16 -17.00
N ARG A 626 -21.08 44.60 -17.32
CA ARG A 626 -21.73 44.48 -18.63
C ARG A 626 -21.06 45.42 -19.65
N ARG A 627 -20.97 44.97 -20.91
CA ARG A 627 -21.03 45.86 -22.07
C ARG A 627 -21.92 45.24 -23.15
N ASN A 628 -23.01 45.95 -23.45
CA ASN A 628 -23.99 45.70 -24.50
C ASN A 628 -23.39 45.99 -25.89
N VAL A 629 -23.91 45.37 -26.96
CA VAL A 629 -24.61 46.01 -28.10
C VAL A 629 -25.44 44.94 -28.86
N SER A 630 -26.61 45.33 -29.35
CA SER A 630 -27.72 44.51 -29.91
C SER A 630 -27.79 44.58 -31.47
N PRO A 631 -28.89 44.18 -32.18
CA PRO A 631 -28.90 43.27 -33.35
C PRO A 631 -29.30 43.99 -34.68
N PRO A 632 -29.64 43.32 -35.81
CA PRO A 632 -30.96 42.66 -36.01
C PRO A 632 -30.92 41.40 -36.92
N GLY A 633 -32.05 40.68 -37.01
CA GLY A 633 -32.24 39.53 -37.92
C GLY A 633 -33.10 39.84 -39.15
N SER A 634 -33.18 38.90 -40.10
CA SER A 634 -34.31 38.69 -41.03
C SER A 634 -34.09 37.50 -42.01
N SER A 635 -35.02 36.54 -41.97
CA SER A 635 -35.67 35.78 -43.08
C SER A 635 -34.89 35.15 -44.27
N SER A 636 -34.95 33.81 -44.36
CA SER A 636 -35.57 32.91 -45.40
C SER A 636 -36.10 33.50 -46.74
N PRO A 637 -36.49 32.70 -47.80
CA PRO A 637 -36.25 31.29 -48.20
C PRO A 637 -36.08 31.04 -49.75
N GLN A 638 -36.11 29.74 -50.16
CA GLN A 638 -36.65 29.15 -51.43
C GLN A 638 -35.71 28.98 -52.66
N SER A 639 -35.38 27.73 -53.06
CA SER A 639 -35.97 26.89 -54.14
C SER A 639 -35.45 27.26 -55.54
N GLY A 640 -35.03 26.41 -56.48
CA GLY A 640 -35.04 24.97 -56.74
C GLY A 640 -34.89 24.80 -58.27
N THR A 641 -34.40 23.66 -58.79
CA THR A 641 -34.71 23.00 -60.11
C THR A 641 -33.61 22.01 -60.53
N GLY A 642 -33.99 20.77 -60.89
CA GLY A 642 -33.14 19.73 -61.54
C GLY A 642 -33.04 19.91 -63.07
N PRO A 643 -32.81 18.87 -63.94
CA PRO A 643 -32.86 17.41 -63.70
C PRO A 643 -31.83 16.49 -64.46
N SER A 644 -31.98 15.15 -64.28
CA SER A 644 -31.63 13.98 -65.14
C SER A 644 -30.15 13.53 -65.25
N SER A 645 -29.75 12.24 -65.29
CA SER A 645 -30.37 10.96 -65.70
C SER A 645 -29.62 9.71 -65.16
N MET A 646 -30.36 8.61 -64.87
CA MET A 646 -29.90 7.21 -64.61
C MET A 646 -30.05 6.34 -65.88
N PRO A 647 -29.46 5.11 -65.93
CA PRO A 647 -30.28 3.87 -65.76
C PRO A 647 -29.55 2.81 -64.89
N SER A 648 -30.13 2.24 -63.82
CA SER A 648 -31.17 1.19 -63.69
C SER A 648 -30.69 -0.26 -63.90
N ASP A 649 -30.75 -1.06 -62.83
CA ASP A 649 -31.50 -2.33 -62.74
C ASP A 649 -31.64 -2.69 -61.22
N VAL A 650 -32.77 -2.50 -60.52
CA VAL A 650 -34.15 -3.07 -60.66
C VAL A 650 -34.11 -4.54 -60.19
N SER A 651 -34.87 -5.06 -59.22
CA SER A 651 -36.15 -4.76 -58.57
C SER A 651 -36.28 -5.77 -57.39
N ASN A 652 -37.17 -5.70 -56.40
CA ASN A 652 -38.56 -5.26 -56.40
C ASN A 652 -39.02 -4.97 -54.95
N ALA A 653 -39.91 -3.99 -54.85
CA ALA A 653 -40.55 -3.50 -53.63
C ALA A 653 -41.62 -4.46 -53.09
N SER A 654 -42.05 -4.26 -51.84
CA SER A 654 -43.47 -4.12 -51.43
C SER A 654 -43.62 -3.85 -49.92
N ASN A 655 -44.17 -2.67 -49.61
CA ASN A 655 -44.91 -2.31 -48.39
C ASN A 655 -46.23 -3.15 -48.30
N PRO A 656 -47.16 -2.99 -47.33
CA PRO A 656 -47.11 -2.55 -45.92
C PRO A 656 -48.03 -3.43 -45.00
N GLN A 657 -48.32 -2.92 -43.79
CA GLN A 657 -49.55 -3.13 -42.99
C GLN A 657 -49.66 -4.29 -41.97
N LEU A 658 -50.16 -3.87 -40.79
CA LEU A 658 -50.42 -4.61 -39.57
C LEU A 658 -51.49 -5.70 -39.71
N SER A 659 -51.26 -6.84 -39.05
CA SER A 659 -52.24 -7.59 -38.24
C SER A 659 -51.52 -8.66 -37.38
N PRO A 660 -52.16 -9.16 -36.30
CA PRO A 660 -51.49 -9.64 -35.08
C PRO A 660 -51.23 -11.15 -35.11
N MET A 661 -50.06 -11.61 -34.63
CA MET A 661 -49.77 -13.05 -34.51
C MET A 661 -48.68 -13.27 -33.45
N THR A 662 -49.06 -13.85 -32.31
CA THR A 662 -48.80 -15.25 -31.89
C THR A 662 -47.39 -15.48 -31.36
N VAL A 663 -47.36 -15.82 -30.07
CA VAL A 663 -46.27 -16.49 -29.37
C VAL A 663 -45.96 -17.79 -30.09
N GLU A 664 -44.92 -17.83 -30.92
CA GLU A 664 -44.18 -19.07 -31.20
C GLU A 664 -42.82 -18.79 -31.86
N GLN A 665 -41.80 -19.42 -31.28
CA GLN A 665 -40.52 -19.82 -31.87
C GLN A 665 -39.51 -18.72 -32.24
N LEU A 666 -38.90 -18.11 -31.20
CA LEU A 666 -37.47 -17.85 -31.25
C LEU A 666 -36.76 -19.21 -31.13
N THR A 667 -36.33 -19.76 -32.27
CA THR A 667 -35.39 -20.88 -32.31
C THR A 667 -34.06 -20.43 -31.69
N PRO A 668 -33.48 -21.20 -30.75
CA PRO A 668 -32.17 -20.87 -30.21
C PRO A 668 -31.13 -21.09 -31.33
N GLN A 669 -30.57 -20.00 -31.85
CA GLN A 669 -29.38 -20.10 -32.71
C GLN A 669 -28.25 -20.72 -31.89
N SER A 670 -27.80 -21.88 -32.36
CA SER A 670 -26.75 -22.68 -31.75
C SER A 670 -25.43 -21.92 -31.79
N MET A 671 -24.97 -21.42 -30.64
CA MET A 671 -23.55 -21.27 -30.35
C MET A 671 -23.26 -21.77 -28.95
N GLY A 672 -22.95 -23.06 -28.87
CA GLY A 672 -22.29 -23.68 -27.72
C GLY A 672 -21.29 -24.71 -28.26
N PRO A 673 -20.19 -25.00 -27.56
CA PRO A 673 -19.38 -26.15 -27.88
C PRO A 673 -20.24 -27.41 -27.67
N GLU A 674 -20.51 -28.16 -28.74
CA GLU A 674 -21.14 -29.46 -28.67
C GLU A 674 -20.26 -30.39 -27.82
N PHE A 675 -20.68 -30.63 -26.57
CA PHE A 675 -20.24 -31.80 -25.83
C PHE A 675 -21.12 -32.98 -26.26
N PRO A 676 -20.54 -34.15 -26.58
CA PRO A 676 -21.31 -35.28 -27.07
C PRO A 676 -22.33 -35.76 -26.01
N PRO A 677 -23.56 -36.14 -26.41
CA PRO A 677 -24.66 -36.52 -25.51
C PRO A 677 -24.45 -37.88 -24.81
N SER A 678 -23.23 -38.42 -24.79
CA SER A 678 -22.91 -39.75 -24.24
C SER A 678 -21.90 -39.72 -23.08
N TYR A 679 -21.52 -38.54 -22.56
CA TYR A 679 -20.62 -38.47 -21.41
C TYR A 679 -21.42 -38.70 -20.12
N GLN A 680 -21.13 -39.78 -19.41
CA GLN A 680 -21.74 -40.06 -18.11
C GLN A 680 -21.36 -38.96 -17.11
N PHE A 681 -22.37 -38.37 -16.48
CA PHE A 681 -22.19 -37.41 -15.40
C PHE A 681 -21.33 -38.03 -14.28
N THR A 682 -20.28 -37.32 -13.87
CA THR A 682 -19.47 -37.69 -12.71
C THR A 682 -19.60 -36.64 -11.61
N ARG A 683 -19.47 -37.04 -10.34
CA ARG A 683 -19.40 -36.07 -9.23
C ARG A 683 -18.23 -35.09 -9.41
N ASP A 684 -17.13 -35.53 -10.00
CA ASP A 684 -15.97 -34.69 -10.30
C ASP A 684 -16.28 -33.60 -11.33
N GLU A 685 -17.17 -33.87 -12.29
CA GLU A 685 -17.65 -32.86 -13.22
C GLU A 685 -18.45 -31.76 -12.50
N ALA A 686 -19.33 -32.11 -11.56
CA ALA A 686 -20.04 -31.14 -10.73
C ALA A 686 -19.09 -30.29 -9.87
N VAL A 687 -18.08 -30.92 -9.27
CA VAL A 687 -17.07 -30.22 -8.47
C VAL A 687 -16.24 -29.27 -9.34
N CYS A 688 -15.75 -29.73 -10.49
CA CYS A 688 -14.99 -28.90 -11.43
C CYS A 688 -15.82 -27.72 -11.94
N TYR A 689 -17.09 -27.96 -12.25
CA TYR A 689 -18.02 -26.91 -12.67
C TYR A 689 -18.24 -25.90 -11.55
N PHE A 690 -18.54 -26.36 -10.33
CA PHE A 690 -18.66 -25.50 -9.16
C PHE A 690 -17.41 -24.65 -8.93
N LEU A 691 -16.21 -25.25 -8.89
CA LEU A 691 -14.95 -24.54 -8.66
C LEU A 691 -14.65 -23.50 -9.75
N ARG A 692 -15.05 -23.77 -11.00
CA ARG A 692 -14.90 -22.84 -12.12
C ARG A 692 -15.79 -21.59 -12.01
N PHE A 693 -17.01 -21.74 -11.46
CA PHE A 693 -18.03 -20.68 -11.48
C PHE A 693 -18.39 -20.09 -10.10
N HIS A 694 -17.91 -20.68 -8.99
CA HIS A 694 -18.14 -20.20 -7.61
C HIS A 694 -16.87 -19.72 -6.87
N GLY A 695 -15.80 -19.38 -7.61
CA GLY A 695 -14.63 -18.71 -7.04
C GLY A 695 -14.92 -17.28 -6.57
N TRP A 696 -15.58 -17.13 -5.41
CA TRP A 696 -15.89 -15.84 -4.82
C TRP A 696 -14.60 -15.03 -4.57
N PRO A 697 -14.54 -13.73 -4.90
CA PRO A 697 -13.42 -12.87 -4.53
C PRO A 697 -13.26 -12.84 -3.00
N GLY A 698 -12.22 -13.50 -2.48
CA GLY A 698 -11.83 -13.43 -1.07
C GLY A 698 -12.05 -14.70 -0.24
N VAL A 699 -12.99 -15.58 -0.57
CA VAL A 699 -13.26 -16.79 0.27
C VAL A 699 -12.80 -18.09 -0.39
N PHE A 700 -12.92 -18.23 -1.71
CA PHE A 700 -12.56 -19.47 -2.41
C PHE A 700 -11.51 -19.29 -3.52
N ARG A 701 -11.08 -18.05 -3.79
CA ARG A 701 -10.12 -17.75 -4.88
C ARG A 701 -8.66 -17.79 -4.45
N LYS A 702 -8.37 -17.67 -3.14
CA LYS A 702 -7.00 -17.78 -2.59
C LYS A 702 -6.68 -19.17 -2.02
N SER A 703 -7.66 -20.04 -1.79
CA SER A 703 -7.46 -21.46 -1.51
C SER A 703 -7.20 -22.25 -2.81
N ALA A 704 -6.35 -21.71 -3.68
CA ALA A 704 -5.60 -22.49 -4.64
C ALA A 704 -4.38 -23.15 -3.96
N GLU A 705 -4.42 -23.32 -2.63
CA GLU A 705 -3.80 -24.47 -1.99
C GLU A 705 -4.50 -25.73 -2.49
N SER A 706 -4.04 -26.24 -3.63
CA SER A 706 -3.93 -27.65 -4.02
C SER A 706 -5.11 -28.64 -3.77
N PRO A 707 -5.22 -29.72 -4.56
CA PRO A 707 -6.16 -30.84 -4.36
C PRO A 707 -6.08 -31.59 -3.00
N LYS A 708 -5.25 -31.13 -2.04
CA LYS A 708 -5.03 -31.76 -0.73
C LYS A 708 -6.31 -31.86 0.11
N PHE A 709 -7.26 -30.91 -0.02
CA PHE A 709 -8.52 -30.95 0.74
C PHE A 709 -9.49 -32.05 0.26
N VAL A 710 -9.43 -32.43 -1.02
CA VAL A 710 -10.24 -33.53 -1.59
C VAL A 710 -9.59 -34.90 -1.28
N ALA A 711 -8.26 -34.92 -1.11
CA ALA A 711 -7.44 -36.13 -1.00
C ALA A 711 -7.18 -36.66 0.42
N GLN A 712 -7.75 -36.07 1.49
CA GLN A 712 -7.55 -36.58 2.86
C GLN A 712 -8.35 -37.87 3.14
N PRO A 713 -7.74 -38.91 3.76
CA PRO A 713 -8.32 -40.25 3.89
C PRO A 713 -9.30 -40.43 5.07
N VAL A 714 -9.40 -39.48 6.01
CA VAL A 714 -10.38 -39.50 7.12
C VAL A 714 -11.26 -38.26 7.01
N ILE A 715 -12.56 -38.43 6.78
CA ILE A 715 -13.49 -37.33 6.49
C ILE A 715 -14.50 -37.24 7.64
N SER A 716 -14.46 -36.14 8.41
CA SER A 716 -15.44 -35.85 9.47
C SER A 716 -16.85 -35.61 8.90
N PRO A 717 -17.94 -35.74 9.69
CA PRO A 717 -19.30 -35.44 9.23
C PRO A 717 -19.44 -34.06 8.59
N SER A 718 -18.81 -33.02 9.16
CA SER A 718 -18.82 -31.65 8.61
C SER A 718 -18.15 -31.55 7.23
N GLN A 719 -17.03 -32.24 7.02
CA GLN A 719 -16.34 -32.29 5.72
C GLN A 719 -17.16 -33.06 4.67
N GLN A 720 -17.85 -34.14 5.06
CA GLN A 720 -18.76 -34.87 4.17
C GLN A 720 -19.94 -34.00 3.75
N ALA A 721 -20.55 -33.28 4.71
CA ALA A 721 -21.66 -32.36 4.45
C ALA A 721 -21.28 -31.27 3.44
N MET A 722 -20.11 -30.65 3.61
CA MET A 722 -19.62 -29.62 2.70
C MET A 722 -19.37 -30.16 1.29
N ARG A 723 -18.72 -31.33 1.16
CA ARG A 723 -18.47 -31.96 -0.15
C ARG A 723 -19.77 -32.30 -0.88
N ALA A 724 -20.74 -32.89 -0.16
CA ALA A 724 -22.06 -33.19 -0.72
C ALA A 724 -22.80 -31.90 -1.15
N ALA A 725 -22.67 -30.81 -0.39
CA ALA A 725 -23.24 -29.51 -0.77
C ALA A 725 -22.57 -28.91 -2.03
N ILE A 726 -21.25 -29.02 -2.19
CA ILE A 726 -20.53 -28.62 -3.42
C ILE A 726 -21.07 -29.39 -4.63
N VAL A 727 -21.17 -30.72 -4.51
CA VAL A 727 -21.70 -31.58 -5.58
C VAL A 727 -23.13 -31.18 -5.90
N SER A 728 -24.00 -31.01 -4.89
CA SER A 728 -25.38 -30.61 -5.07
C SER A 728 -25.54 -29.30 -5.85
N VAL A 729 -24.80 -28.25 -5.46
CA VAL A 729 -24.82 -26.95 -6.15
C VAL A 729 -24.28 -27.09 -7.58
N GLY A 730 -23.13 -27.73 -7.77
CA GLY A 730 -22.54 -27.95 -9.10
C GLY A 730 -23.47 -28.73 -10.04
N THR A 731 -24.11 -29.79 -9.54
CA THR A 731 -25.10 -30.57 -10.29
C THR A 731 -26.35 -29.76 -10.59
N ALA A 732 -26.83 -28.92 -9.67
CA ALA A 732 -27.97 -28.03 -9.93
C ALA A 732 -27.68 -27.07 -11.08
N MET A 733 -26.49 -26.45 -11.10
CA MET A 733 -26.09 -25.56 -12.19
C MET A 733 -25.96 -26.31 -13.52
N LEU A 734 -25.29 -27.47 -13.51
CA LEU A 734 -25.17 -28.32 -14.71
C LEU A 734 -26.52 -28.79 -15.24
N SER A 735 -27.47 -29.09 -14.36
CA SER A 735 -28.83 -29.50 -14.75
C SER A 735 -29.52 -28.41 -15.57
N ARG A 736 -29.26 -27.14 -15.27
CA ARG A 736 -29.82 -26.00 -16.00
C ARG A 736 -29.11 -25.77 -17.31
N LEU A 737 -27.77 -25.83 -17.31
CA LEU A 737 -26.99 -25.72 -18.54
C LEU A 737 -27.35 -26.82 -19.55
N ARG A 738 -27.55 -28.05 -19.08
CA ARG A 738 -27.88 -29.22 -19.92
C ARG A 738 -29.38 -29.46 -20.11
N GLN A 739 -30.23 -28.63 -19.51
CA GLN A 739 -31.69 -28.83 -19.47
C GLN A 739 -32.09 -30.27 -19.08
N SER A 740 -31.38 -30.87 -18.13
CA SER A 740 -31.53 -32.29 -17.76
C SER A 740 -32.35 -32.46 -16.49
N THR A 741 -33.53 -33.07 -16.62
CA THR A 741 -34.38 -33.45 -15.49
C THR A 741 -33.72 -34.48 -14.58
N GLU A 742 -32.92 -35.40 -15.14
CA GLU A 742 -32.19 -36.41 -14.38
C GLU A 742 -31.11 -35.80 -13.48
N LEU A 743 -30.35 -34.84 -13.99
CA LEU A 743 -29.38 -34.08 -13.19
C LEU A 743 -30.08 -33.23 -12.13
N LYS A 744 -31.26 -32.68 -12.42
CA LYS A 744 -32.05 -31.93 -11.42
C LYS A 744 -32.44 -32.84 -10.24
N ILE A 745 -32.98 -34.03 -10.52
CA ILE A 745 -33.32 -35.02 -9.48
C ILE A 745 -32.06 -35.45 -8.71
N THR A 746 -30.92 -35.59 -9.40
CA THR A 746 -29.64 -35.94 -8.77
C THR A 746 -29.15 -34.83 -7.84
N ALA A 747 -29.26 -33.57 -8.26
CA ALA A 747 -28.90 -32.41 -7.45
C ALA A 747 -29.75 -32.31 -6.16
N GLU A 748 -31.06 -32.59 -6.27
CA GLU A 748 -31.99 -32.64 -5.13
C GLU A 748 -31.68 -33.82 -4.18
N LYS A 749 -31.29 -34.99 -4.70
CA LYS A 749 -30.84 -36.12 -3.85
C LYS A 749 -29.57 -35.78 -3.08
N GLU A 750 -28.57 -35.18 -3.75
CA GLU A 750 -27.33 -34.74 -3.11
C GLU A 750 -27.58 -33.60 -2.12
N TYR A 751 -28.56 -32.72 -2.38
CA TYR A 751 -29.00 -31.69 -1.43
C TYR A 751 -29.55 -32.32 -0.14
N CYS A 752 -30.46 -33.28 -0.26
CA CYS A 752 -31.02 -34.00 0.89
C CYS A 752 -29.95 -34.79 1.65
N HIS A 753 -28.99 -35.38 0.93
CA HIS A 753 -27.87 -36.08 1.54
C HIS A 753 -26.96 -35.13 2.33
N ALA A 754 -26.59 -33.99 1.74
CA ALA A 754 -25.82 -32.94 2.39
C ALA A 754 -26.54 -32.38 3.63
N LEU A 755 -27.86 -32.20 3.57
CA LEU A 755 -28.66 -31.75 4.70
C LEU A 755 -28.69 -32.76 5.85
N SER A 756 -28.77 -34.06 5.54
CA SER A 756 -28.67 -35.15 6.53
C SER A 756 -27.31 -35.15 7.22
N LEU A 757 -26.22 -35.08 6.44
CA LEU A 757 -24.86 -35.01 6.98
C LEU A 757 -24.62 -33.74 7.80
N LEU A 758 -25.15 -32.60 7.35
CA LEU A 758 -25.10 -31.35 8.09
C LEU A 758 -25.85 -31.47 9.42
N THR A 759 -27.01 -32.15 9.44
CA THR A 759 -27.78 -32.40 10.66
C THR A 759 -26.97 -33.20 11.68
N THR A 760 -26.22 -34.22 11.22
CA THR A 760 -25.28 -34.96 12.06
C THR A 760 -24.16 -34.05 12.58
N ALA A 761 -23.56 -33.24 11.72
CA ALA A 761 -22.47 -32.34 12.09
C ALA A 761 -22.88 -31.26 13.10
N VAL A 762 -24.10 -30.71 13.00
CA VAL A 762 -24.59 -29.71 13.96
C VAL A 762 -25.09 -30.31 15.28
N ALA A 763 -25.31 -31.62 15.34
CA ALA A 763 -25.71 -32.31 16.57
C ALA A 763 -24.54 -32.51 17.55
N GLU A 764 -23.30 -32.47 17.06
CA GLU A 764 -22.07 -32.53 17.86
C GLU A 764 -21.46 -31.14 18.00
N GLU A 765 -21.18 -30.70 19.23
CA GLU A 765 -20.74 -29.32 19.50
C GLU A 765 -19.42 -28.95 18.80
N GLU A 766 -18.46 -29.88 18.76
CA GLU A 766 -17.16 -29.67 18.11
C GLU A 766 -17.30 -29.56 16.59
N GLU A 767 -18.06 -30.48 15.96
CA GLU A 767 -18.32 -30.46 14.52
C GLU A 767 -19.13 -29.23 14.10
N ALA A 768 -20.06 -28.77 14.94
CA ALA A 768 -20.87 -27.58 14.70
C ALA A 768 -20.03 -26.30 14.58
N LYS A 769 -18.91 -26.22 15.31
CA LYS A 769 -18.02 -25.04 15.33
C LYS A 769 -17.03 -24.98 14.15
N THR A 770 -16.93 -26.03 13.33
CA THR A 770 -15.93 -26.13 12.26
C THR A 770 -16.25 -25.29 11.01
N ASN A 771 -15.22 -24.91 10.24
CA ASN A 771 -15.37 -24.24 8.94
C ASN A 771 -16.21 -25.02 7.91
N PRO A 772 -16.03 -26.34 7.75
CA PRO A 772 -16.83 -27.12 6.80
C PRO A 772 -18.34 -27.10 7.10
N THR A 773 -18.75 -27.15 8.37
CA THR A 773 -20.18 -27.02 8.75
C THR A 773 -20.76 -25.68 8.27
N LEU A 774 -20.03 -24.59 8.55
CA LEU A 774 -20.46 -23.24 8.19
C LEU A 774 -20.50 -23.02 6.66
N ALA A 775 -19.52 -23.58 5.94
CA ALA A 775 -19.48 -23.57 4.48
C ALA A 775 -20.60 -24.44 3.86
N ALA A 776 -20.93 -25.59 4.45
CA ALA A 776 -22.05 -26.43 4.00
C ALA A 776 -23.38 -25.67 4.08
N VAL A 777 -23.66 -24.95 5.17
CA VAL A 777 -24.88 -24.13 5.33
C VAL A 777 -24.97 -23.07 4.23
N LEU A 778 -23.86 -22.39 3.92
CA LEU A 778 -23.78 -21.40 2.84
C LEU A 778 -24.08 -22.00 1.46
N LEU A 779 -23.50 -23.17 1.16
CA LEU A 779 -23.69 -23.85 -0.13
C LEU A 779 -25.13 -24.32 -0.31
N LEU A 780 -25.76 -24.85 0.75
CA LEU A 780 -27.18 -25.21 0.71
C LEU A 780 -28.08 -23.97 0.55
N ALA A 781 -27.70 -22.83 1.13
CA ALA A 781 -28.38 -21.56 0.87
C ALA A 781 -28.28 -21.15 -0.61
N ILE A 782 -27.10 -21.30 -1.23
CA ILE A 782 -26.91 -21.02 -2.66
C ILE A 782 -27.74 -21.96 -3.54
N PHE A 783 -27.84 -23.24 -3.18
CA PHE A 783 -28.70 -24.21 -3.87
C PHE A 783 -30.16 -23.74 -3.93
N GLU A 784 -30.69 -23.22 -2.83
CA GLU A 784 -32.05 -22.68 -2.79
C GLU A 784 -32.20 -21.48 -3.73
N VAL A 785 -31.22 -20.57 -3.82
CA VAL A 785 -31.24 -19.43 -4.76
C VAL A 785 -31.26 -19.90 -6.22
N ILE A 786 -30.48 -20.92 -6.55
CA ILE A 786 -30.39 -21.47 -7.92
C ILE A 786 -31.71 -22.12 -8.36
N THR A 787 -32.41 -22.77 -7.44
CA THR A 787 -33.55 -23.65 -7.75
C THR A 787 -34.91 -23.05 -7.39
N SER A 788 -34.96 -21.90 -6.71
CA SER A 788 -36.20 -21.26 -6.25
C SER A 788 -36.98 -20.59 -7.38
N ARG A 789 -38.17 -21.13 -7.69
CA ARG A 789 -39.18 -20.51 -8.57
C ARG A 789 -40.44 -20.00 -7.86
N THR A 790 -40.54 -20.18 -6.54
CA THR A 790 -41.75 -19.83 -5.78
C THR A 790 -41.40 -19.06 -4.50
N LEU A 791 -42.32 -18.21 -4.04
CA LEU A 791 -42.21 -17.48 -2.78
C LEU A 791 -42.08 -18.40 -1.55
N GLN A 792 -42.63 -19.62 -1.61
CA GLN A 792 -42.44 -20.63 -0.55
C GLN A 792 -41.00 -21.13 -0.45
N ASN A 793 -40.26 -21.23 -1.57
CA ASN A 793 -38.87 -21.70 -1.55
C ASN A 793 -37.90 -20.63 -0.99
N ILE A 794 -38.23 -19.34 -1.09
CA ILE A 794 -37.47 -18.25 -0.43
C ILE A 794 -37.43 -18.43 1.10
N LYS A 795 -38.46 -19.05 1.70
CA LYS A 795 -38.47 -19.36 3.14
C LYS A 795 -37.42 -20.41 3.51
N LYS A 796 -37.07 -21.34 2.62
CA LYS A 796 -36.03 -22.35 2.88
C LYS A 796 -34.63 -21.74 2.94
N TRP A 797 -34.32 -20.85 2.00
CA TRP A 797 -33.10 -20.02 2.06
C TRP A 797 -33.00 -19.26 3.38
N THR A 798 -34.13 -18.72 3.85
CA THR A 798 -34.21 -18.00 5.13
C THR A 798 -33.81 -18.87 6.31
N SER A 799 -34.24 -20.13 6.34
CA SER A 799 -33.86 -21.09 7.39
C SER A 799 -32.35 -21.32 7.44
N HIS A 800 -31.68 -21.42 6.29
CA HIS A 800 -30.21 -21.54 6.24
C HIS A 800 -29.50 -20.30 6.77
N ILE A 801 -30.03 -19.10 6.50
CA ILE A 801 -29.48 -17.85 7.04
C ILE A 801 -29.64 -17.78 8.56
N TYR A 802 -30.78 -18.20 9.11
CA TYR A 802 -30.97 -18.27 10.57
C TYR A 802 -30.08 -19.33 11.21
N GLY A 803 -29.94 -20.51 10.59
CA GLY A 803 -29.00 -21.54 11.03
C GLY A 803 -27.56 -21.02 11.04
N ALA A 804 -27.14 -20.30 9.99
CA ALA A 804 -25.82 -19.71 9.92
C ALA A 804 -25.62 -18.63 11.00
N ALA A 805 -26.61 -17.78 11.27
CA ALA A 805 -26.54 -16.79 12.35
C ALA A 805 -26.37 -17.45 13.74
N ALA A 806 -27.12 -18.53 14.00
CA ALA A 806 -26.97 -19.31 15.24
C ALA A 806 -25.59 -19.98 15.35
N LEU A 807 -25.05 -20.51 14.25
CA LEU A 807 -23.69 -21.06 14.21
C LEU A 807 -22.62 -19.98 14.41
N LEU A 808 -22.80 -18.78 13.85
CA LEU A 808 -21.88 -17.66 14.09
C LEU A 808 -21.86 -17.26 15.57
N GLU A 809 -23.01 -17.31 16.25
CA GLU A 809 -23.12 -17.07 17.69
C GLU A 809 -22.45 -18.18 18.50
N LEU A 810 -22.71 -19.45 18.19
CA LEU A 810 -22.10 -20.61 18.83
C LEU A 810 -20.56 -20.62 18.72
N ARG A 811 -20.04 -20.18 17.58
CA ARG A 811 -18.60 -20.13 17.29
C ARG A 811 -17.87 -18.99 17.98
N GLY A 812 -18.59 -17.99 18.49
CA GLY A 812 -18.01 -16.86 19.23
C GLY A 812 -16.91 -16.10 18.47
N THR A 813 -16.03 -15.42 19.20
CA THR A 813 -14.91 -14.65 18.62
C THR A 813 -13.70 -15.50 18.24
N GLU A 814 -13.64 -16.76 18.67
CA GLU A 814 -12.52 -17.68 18.38
C GLU A 814 -12.39 -17.94 16.88
N GLN A 815 -13.51 -18.00 16.15
CA GLN A 815 -13.51 -18.14 14.69
C GLN A 815 -12.78 -17.01 13.93
N LEU A 816 -12.54 -15.87 14.59
CA LEU A 816 -11.84 -14.72 13.99
C LEU A 816 -10.31 -14.89 14.02
N GLN A 817 -9.79 -15.84 14.81
CA GLN A 817 -8.36 -16.13 14.92
C GLN A 817 -7.86 -17.01 13.76
N ASP A 818 -8.78 -17.76 13.13
CA ASP A 818 -8.54 -18.58 11.95
C ASP A 818 -8.84 -17.78 10.67
N GLU A 819 -7.94 -17.79 9.69
CA GLU A 819 -8.08 -16.95 8.49
C GLU A 819 -9.31 -17.35 7.65
N ASP A 820 -9.59 -18.65 7.53
CA ASP A 820 -10.73 -19.17 6.80
C ASP A 820 -12.04 -18.96 7.57
N GLY A 821 -12.01 -19.11 8.90
CA GLY A 821 -13.10 -18.76 9.81
C GLY A 821 -13.45 -17.28 9.74
N LEU A 822 -12.45 -16.38 9.70
CA LEU A 822 -12.66 -14.94 9.53
C LEU A 822 -13.31 -14.62 8.18
N LYS A 823 -12.81 -15.19 7.07
CA LYS A 823 -13.39 -15.03 5.72
C LYS A 823 -14.84 -15.49 5.65
N LEU A 824 -15.14 -16.68 6.18
CA LEU A 824 -16.49 -17.22 6.25
C LEU A 824 -17.39 -16.32 7.11
N PHE A 825 -16.89 -15.84 8.25
CA PHE A 825 -17.60 -14.90 9.12
C PHE A 825 -17.94 -13.59 8.38
N VAL A 826 -16.99 -13.00 7.64
CA VAL A 826 -17.22 -11.78 6.83
C VAL A 826 -18.38 -11.99 5.87
N GLN A 827 -18.28 -13.06 5.09
CA GLN A 827 -19.20 -13.34 4.01
C GLN A 827 -20.60 -13.61 4.55
N LEU A 828 -20.70 -14.38 5.63
CA LEU A 828 -21.96 -14.66 6.28
C LEU A 828 -22.58 -13.45 6.93
N ARG A 829 -21.78 -12.66 7.65
CA ARG A 829 -22.25 -11.40 8.22
C ARG A 829 -22.86 -10.50 7.16
N PHE A 830 -22.20 -10.40 6.01
CA PHE A 830 -22.71 -9.66 4.87
C PHE A 830 -24.04 -10.23 4.36
N GLN A 831 -24.12 -11.53 4.08
CA GLN A 831 -25.33 -12.18 3.58
C GLN A 831 -26.51 -12.11 4.56
N VAL A 832 -26.25 -12.31 5.86
CA VAL A 832 -27.27 -12.23 6.93
C VAL A 832 -27.84 -10.81 6.99
N ILE A 833 -26.98 -9.77 7.02
CA ILE A 833 -27.44 -8.38 7.12
C ILE A 833 -28.25 -7.98 5.87
N ILE A 834 -27.80 -8.34 4.68
CA ILE A 834 -28.55 -8.04 3.44
C ILE A 834 -29.88 -8.81 3.41
N SER A 835 -29.91 -10.08 3.86
CA SER A 835 -31.15 -10.86 3.98
C SER A 835 -32.14 -10.22 4.96
N CYS A 836 -31.66 -9.76 6.11
CA CYS A 836 -32.47 -9.05 7.10
C CYS A 836 -33.04 -7.76 6.49
N LEU A 837 -32.20 -7.01 5.77
CA LEU A 837 -32.59 -5.77 5.11
C LEU A 837 -33.67 -6.02 4.06
N GLN A 838 -33.52 -7.07 3.24
CA GLN A 838 -34.50 -7.47 2.22
C GLN A 838 -35.87 -7.80 2.82
N LYS A 839 -35.91 -8.43 4.00
CA LYS A 839 -37.15 -8.90 4.64
C LYS A 839 -37.74 -7.95 5.67
N SER A 840 -37.09 -6.81 5.92
CA SER A 840 -37.47 -5.88 6.99
C SER A 840 -37.54 -6.58 8.36
N VAL A 841 -36.53 -7.40 8.67
CA VAL A 841 -36.39 -8.07 9.98
C VAL A 841 -35.17 -7.56 10.73
N ARG A 842 -35.21 -7.66 12.05
CA ARG A 842 -34.11 -7.21 12.90
C ARG A 842 -32.88 -8.09 12.69
N VAL A 843 -31.71 -7.48 12.60
CA VAL A 843 -30.44 -8.20 12.54
C VAL A 843 -30.12 -8.76 13.93
N PRO A 844 -29.72 -10.04 14.06
CA PRO A 844 -29.27 -10.60 15.33
C PRO A 844 -28.15 -9.75 15.96
N PRO A 845 -28.21 -9.42 17.26
CA PRO A 845 -27.20 -8.59 17.92
C PRO A 845 -25.74 -9.08 17.73
N PRO A 846 -25.43 -10.39 17.81
CA PRO A 846 -24.06 -10.89 17.59
C PRO A 846 -23.50 -10.55 16.18
N VAL A 847 -24.37 -10.46 15.18
CA VAL A 847 -24.01 -10.14 13.79
C VAL A 847 -23.73 -8.62 13.63
N LEU A 848 -24.33 -7.77 14.47
CA LEU A 848 -24.11 -6.32 14.50
C LEU A 848 -22.94 -5.88 15.39
N GLU A 849 -22.69 -6.56 16.52
CA GLU A 849 -21.74 -6.13 17.57
C GLU A 849 -20.34 -6.72 17.49
N CYS A 850 -20.15 -7.76 16.68
CA CYS A 850 -18.85 -8.37 16.41
C CYS A 850 -17.88 -7.63 15.43
N PRO A 851 -18.16 -6.43 14.84
CA PRO A 851 -17.27 -5.82 13.85
C PRO A 851 -16.02 -5.17 14.44
N LYS A 852 -15.98 -4.81 15.72
CA LYS A 852 -14.82 -4.09 16.26
C LYS A 852 -13.53 -4.93 16.15
N ILE A 853 -13.57 -6.22 16.49
CA ILE A 853 -12.39 -7.11 16.45
C ILE A 853 -12.08 -7.53 14.99
N ALA A 854 -13.09 -7.90 14.22
CA ALA A 854 -12.92 -8.33 12.82
C ALA A 854 -12.43 -7.19 11.89
N MET A 855 -12.69 -5.92 12.22
CA MET A 855 -12.19 -4.76 11.48
C MET A 855 -10.68 -4.50 11.68
N PHE A 856 -10.07 -4.97 12.78
CA PHE A 856 -8.63 -4.83 13.04
C PHE A 856 -7.77 -5.86 12.30
N LEU A 857 -8.36 -7.00 11.91
CA LEU A 857 -7.66 -8.13 11.29
C LEU A 857 -7.66 -8.08 9.75
N ARG A 858 -8.19 -7.01 9.13
CA ARG A 858 -8.42 -6.96 7.67
C ARG A 858 -7.62 -5.88 6.94
N PRO A 859 -7.35 -6.09 5.63
CA PRO A 859 -6.86 -5.03 4.75
C PRO A 859 -7.79 -3.82 4.75
N LYS A 860 -7.21 -2.61 4.71
CA LYS A 860 -7.92 -1.32 4.83
C LYS A 860 -9.07 -1.10 3.84
N VAL A 861 -9.03 -1.73 2.66
CA VAL A 861 -10.05 -1.61 1.61
C VAL A 861 -11.36 -2.30 2.04
N GLU A 862 -11.29 -3.48 2.66
CA GLU A 862 -12.46 -4.26 3.09
C GLU A 862 -13.22 -3.61 4.26
N ALA A 863 -12.52 -2.84 5.11
CA ALA A 863 -13.10 -2.11 6.23
C ALA A 863 -14.14 -1.05 5.79
N TYR A 864 -14.03 -0.50 4.57
CA TYR A 864 -15.05 0.40 4.02
C TYR A 864 -16.34 -0.35 3.71
N GLY A 865 -16.25 -1.57 3.15
CA GLY A 865 -17.40 -2.45 2.99
C GLY A 865 -18.05 -2.82 4.33
N ASP A 866 -17.25 -3.06 5.36
CA ASP A 866 -17.74 -3.36 6.72
C ASP A 866 -18.48 -2.18 7.39
N ARG A 867 -18.04 -0.95 7.12
CA ARG A 867 -18.75 0.25 7.59
C ARG A 867 -20.10 0.36 6.90
N LEU A 868 -20.14 0.17 5.58
CA LEU A 868 -21.38 0.20 4.80
C LEU A 868 -22.38 -0.86 5.27
N ILE A 869 -21.94 -2.10 5.46
CA ILE A 869 -22.83 -3.18 5.90
C ILE A 869 -23.35 -2.93 7.32
N SER A 870 -22.57 -2.26 8.19
CA SER A 870 -23.03 -1.88 9.52
C SER A 870 -24.11 -0.78 9.46
N ILE A 871 -23.99 0.16 8.52
CA ILE A 871 -25.04 1.14 8.23
C ILE A 871 -26.29 0.44 7.69
N ALA A 872 -26.13 -0.52 6.77
CA ALA A 872 -27.23 -1.33 6.23
C ALA A 872 -27.93 -2.16 7.32
N GLY A 873 -27.19 -2.68 8.31
CA GLY A 873 -27.75 -3.39 9.45
C GLY A 873 -28.61 -2.50 10.36
N ARG A 874 -28.19 -1.25 10.61
CA ARG A 874 -29.03 -0.27 11.32
C ARG A 874 -30.28 0.10 10.51
N LEU A 875 -30.15 0.25 9.20
CA LEU A 875 -31.29 0.46 8.30
C LEU A 875 -32.28 -0.70 8.33
N SER A 876 -31.78 -1.94 8.38
CA SER A 876 -32.62 -3.14 8.53
C SER A 876 -33.41 -3.12 9.84
N ASN A 877 -32.75 -2.77 10.96
CA ASN A 877 -33.43 -2.66 12.25
C ASN A 877 -34.50 -1.55 12.24
N LEU A 878 -34.20 -0.39 11.64
CA LEU A 878 -35.18 0.69 11.48
C LEU A 878 -36.40 0.22 10.67
N ARG A 879 -36.19 -0.49 9.55
CA ARG A 879 -37.30 -1.08 8.75
C ARG A 879 -38.11 -2.07 9.57
N ALA A 880 -37.45 -2.90 10.36
CA ALA A 880 -38.11 -3.89 11.21
C ALA A 880 -38.95 -3.23 12.31
N ASP A 881 -38.42 -2.20 12.96
CA ASP A 881 -39.10 -1.47 14.03
C ASP A 881 -40.35 -0.74 13.50
N ILE A 882 -40.28 -0.20 12.27
CA ILE A 882 -41.45 0.39 11.59
C ILE A 882 -42.47 -0.70 11.22
N ASN A 883 -42.01 -1.79 10.60
CA ASN A 883 -42.88 -2.88 10.12
C ASN A 883 -43.63 -3.58 11.26
N THR A 884 -42.96 -3.75 12.40
CA THR A 884 -43.53 -4.37 13.62
C THR A 884 -44.29 -3.39 14.51
N LYS A 885 -44.44 -2.12 14.08
CA LYS A 885 -45.11 -1.04 14.82
C LYS A 885 -44.48 -0.75 16.19
N VAL A 886 -43.20 -1.09 16.39
CA VAL A 886 -42.40 -0.68 17.55
C VAL A 886 -42.11 0.82 17.48
N LEU A 887 -41.84 1.34 16.29
CA LEU A 887 -41.63 2.76 16.03
C LEU A 887 -42.76 3.28 15.12
N THR A 888 -43.60 4.18 15.64
CA THR A 888 -44.79 4.70 14.93
C THR A 888 -44.78 6.22 14.73
N ASP A 889 -44.05 6.95 15.58
CA ASP A 889 -43.94 8.41 15.49
C ASP A 889 -43.16 8.83 14.24
N GLN A 890 -43.81 9.65 13.39
CA GLN A 890 -43.22 10.05 12.10
C GLN A 890 -41.99 10.96 12.27
N GLY A 891 -41.90 11.75 13.35
CA GLY A 891 -40.75 12.60 13.63
C GLY A 891 -39.52 11.79 14.04
N GLU A 892 -39.71 10.78 14.89
CA GLU A 892 -38.66 9.84 15.31
C GLU A 892 -38.17 8.99 14.13
N ILE A 893 -39.08 8.46 13.31
CA ILE A 893 -38.72 7.71 12.09
C ILE A 893 -37.92 8.59 11.13
N LEU A 894 -38.37 9.82 10.90
CA LEU A 894 -37.73 10.76 9.99
C LEU A 894 -36.32 11.13 10.48
N SER A 895 -36.16 11.40 11.78
CA SER A 895 -34.86 11.67 12.41
C SER A 895 -33.90 10.50 12.27
N ALA A 896 -34.35 9.27 12.57
CA ALA A 896 -33.55 8.07 12.43
C ALA A 896 -33.13 7.83 10.97
N ALA A 897 -34.04 8.03 10.01
CA ALA A 897 -33.76 7.87 8.59
C ALA A 897 -32.76 8.92 8.06
N TYR A 898 -32.88 10.19 8.46
CA TYR A 898 -31.89 11.21 8.06
C TYR A 898 -30.51 10.97 8.66
N ASN A 899 -30.41 10.42 9.87
CA ASN A 899 -29.13 10.03 10.45
C ASN A 899 -28.46 8.96 9.58
N ILE A 900 -29.21 7.95 9.14
CA ILE A 900 -28.68 6.91 8.24
C ILE A 900 -28.29 7.50 6.88
N GLU A 901 -29.10 8.41 6.30
CA GLU A 901 -28.77 9.09 5.05
C GLU A 901 -27.46 9.90 5.17
N ALA A 902 -27.27 10.61 6.28
CA ALA A 902 -26.03 11.36 6.55
C ALA A 902 -24.81 10.43 6.67
N GLU A 903 -24.97 9.26 7.31
CA GLU A 903 -23.92 8.25 7.40
C GLU A 903 -23.56 7.66 6.03
N LEU A 904 -24.53 7.39 5.18
CA LEU A 904 -24.33 6.92 3.80
C LEU A 904 -23.58 7.98 2.96
N MET A 905 -23.96 9.26 3.08
CA MET A 905 -23.24 10.35 2.42
C MET A 905 -21.80 10.51 2.95
N SER A 906 -21.60 10.34 4.26
CA SER A 906 -20.26 10.33 4.86
C SER A 906 -19.42 9.17 4.34
N TRP A 907 -20.03 8.00 4.15
CA TRP A 907 -19.35 6.83 3.61
C TRP A 907 -18.84 7.09 2.19
N THR A 908 -19.67 7.64 1.30
CA THR A 908 -19.27 7.96 -0.08
C THR A 908 -18.18 9.03 -0.13
N ALA A 909 -18.26 10.06 0.72
CA ALA A 909 -17.23 11.10 0.79
C ALA A 909 -15.88 10.62 1.32
N ALA A 910 -15.86 9.47 2.01
CA ALA A 910 -14.67 8.86 2.60
C ALA A 910 -14.09 7.71 1.75
N LEU A 911 -14.65 7.41 0.58
CA LEU A 911 -14.19 6.32 -0.26
C LEU A 911 -12.76 6.57 -0.78
N PRO A 912 -11.88 5.56 -0.72
CA PRO A 912 -10.52 5.70 -1.24
C PRO A 912 -10.50 5.48 -2.77
N PRO A 913 -9.39 5.82 -3.46
CA PRO A 913 -9.30 5.75 -4.92
C PRO A 913 -9.60 4.38 -5.53
N GLU A 914 -9.41 3.29 -4.79
CA GLU A 914 -9.70 1.92 -5.23
C GLU A 914 -11.19 1.67 -5.47
N PHE A 915 -12.07 2.51 -4.91
CA PHE A 915 -13.51 2.47 -5.18
C PHE A 915 -13.91 3.32 -6.38
N LEU A 916 -13.00 4.04 -7.02
CA LEU A 916 -13.34 4.83 -8.21
C LEU A 916 -13.70 3.90 -9.37
N TYR A 917 -14.74 4.27 -10.09
CA TYR A 917 -15.14 3.63 -11.34
C TYR A 917 -15.16 4.65 -12.47
N THR A 918 -14.92 4.17 -13.69
CA THR A 918 -14.96 5.01 -14.89
C THR A 918 -16.31 4.84 -15.58
N THR A 919 -16.91 5.94 -16.01
CA THR A 919 -18.12 5.91 -16.83
C THR A 919 -17.74 5.94 -18.30
N ILE A 920 -18.25 4.98 -19.07
CA ILE A 920 -18.16 4.95 -20.53
C ILE A 920 -19.47 5.48 -21.09
N GLU A 921 -19.39 6.45 -21.99
CA GLU A 921 -20.54 7.05 -22.68
C GLU A 921 -20.50 6.69 -24.18
N ASP A 922 -21.69 6.48 -24.76
CA ASP A 922 -21.93 6.16 -26.17
C ASP A 922 -20.96 5.11 -26.74
N PRO A 923 -20.90 3.89 -26.17
CA PRO A 923 -19.98 2.87 -26.63
C PRO A 923 -20.27 2.48 -28.08
N SER A 924 -19.21 2.36 -28.89
CA SER A 924 -19.31 1.94 -30.29
C SER A 924 -20.09 0.61 -30.41
N PRO A 925 -21.09 0.51 -31.31
CA PRO A 925 -21.95 -0.67 -31.44
C PRO A 925 -21.19 -1.99 -31.69
N ASP A 926 -20.05 -1.92 -32.39
CA ASP A 926 -19.47 -3.10 -33.07
C ASP A 926 -18.38 -3.87 -32.29
N LEU A 927 -17.93 -3.42 -31.10
CA LEU A 927 -16.68 -3.95 -30.51
C LEU A 927 -16.79 -4.66 -29.16
N LEU A 928 -17.85 -4.44 -28.38
CA LEU A 928 -17.95 -4.94 -27.00
C LEU A 928 -19.15 -5.85 -26.72
N PHE A 929 -20.28 -5.71 -27.43
CA PHE A 929 -21.52 -6.41 -27.09
C PHE A 929 -21.77 -7.67 -27.95
N ASP A 930 -21.37 -7.66 -29.23
CA ASP A 930 -21.41 -8.87 -30.08
C ASP A 930 -20.42 -9.95 -29.65
N LYS A 931 -19.28 -9.58 -29.04
CA LYS A 931 -18.24 -10.53 -28.59
C LYS A 931 -18.54 -11.23 -27.26
N VAL A 932 -19.50 -10.71 -26.47
CA VAL A 932 -19.86 -11.23 -25.14
C VAL A 932 -21.14 -12.07 -25.21
N GLY A 933 -21.82 -12.14 -26.35
CA GLY A 933 -23.08 -12.87 -26.50
C GLY A 933 -24.28 -12.24 -25.75
N CYS A 934 -24.10 -11.03 -25.21
CA CYS A 934 -25.15 -10.24 -24.57
C CYS A 934 -25.70 -9.24 -25.60
N SER A 935 -26.89 -9.50 -26.14
CA SER A 935 -27.61 -8.57 -27.03
C SER A 935 -28.14 -7.30 -26.33
N LEU A 936 -27.82 -7.10 -25.04
CA LEU A 936 -28.35 -6.03 -24.23
C LEU A 936 -27.50 -4.75 -24.38
N ALA A 937 -28.08 -3.74 -25.01
CA ALA A 937 -27.48 -2.41 -25.08
C ALA A 937 -27.39 -1.76 -23.68
N PRO A 938 -26.31 -1.02 -23.36
CA PRO A 938 -26.19 -0.26 -22.12
C PRO A 938 -27.38 0.69 -21.90
N PHE A 939 -27.92 0.70 -20.69
CA PHE A 939 -29.01 1.60 -20.33
C PHE A 939 -28.59 3.06 -20.54
N ASN A 940 -29.35 3.81 -21.35
CA ASN A 940 -29.03 5.18 -21.77
C ASN A 940 -27.64 5.34 -22.39
N GLY A 941 -27.10 4.32 -23.06
CA GLY A 941 -25.80 4.40 -23.72
C GLY A 941 -24.61 4.54 -22.76
N ARG A 942 -24.77 4.19 -21.47
CA ARG A 942 -23.71 4.36 -20.46
C ARG A 942 -23.50 3.14 -19.59
N TYR A 943 -22.24 2.87 -19.23
CA TYR A 943 -21.91 1.85 -18.24
C TYR A 943 -20.66 2.20 -17.42
N HIS A 944 -20.51 1.53 -16.29
CA HIS A 944 -19.41 1.73 -15.34
C HIS A 944 -18.38 0.60 -15.44
N VAL A 945 -17.10 0.94 -15.40
CA VAL A 945 -15.97 -0.01 -15.31
C VAL A 945 -15.35 0.13 -13.93
N TYR A 946 -15.27 -0.99 -13.22
CA TYR A 946 -14.76 -1.09 -11.84
C TYR A 946 -13.41 -1.83 -11.81
N SER A 947 -12.68 -1.75 -10.70
CA SER A 947 -11.45 -2.51 -10.49
C SER A 947 -11.70 -4.02 -10.46
N ASP A 948 -12.81 -4.43 -9.84
CA ASP A 948 -13.22 -5.82 -9.64
C ASP A 948 -14.72 -5.89 -9.27
N LEU A 949 -15.26 -7.12 -9.26
CA LEU A 949 -16.67 -7.39 -8.93
C LEU A 949 -17.03 -7.02 -7.49
N TRP A 950 -16.09 -7.08 -6.53
CA TRP A 950 -16.37 -6.76 -5.13
C TRP A 950 -16.59 -5.25 -4.93
N VAL A 951 -15.77 -4.41 -5.57
CA VAL A 951 -15.97 -2.95 -5.56
C VAL A 951 -17.30 -2.59 -6.22
N SER A 952 -17.59 -3.20 -7.37
CA SER A 952 -18.87 -3.00 -8.07
C SER A 952 -20.07 -3.40 -7.21
N HIS A 953 -19.97 -4.55 -6.54
CA HIS A 953 -20.98 -5.03 -5.62
C HIS A 953 -21.19 -4.09 -4.43
N THR A 954 -20.11 -3.59 -3.83
CA THR A 954 -20.17 -2.69 -2.68
C THR A 954 -20.82 -1.36 -3.04
N TRP A 955 -20.56 -0.82 -4.23
CA TRP A 955 -21.29 0.33 -4.78
C TRP A 955 -22.79 0.06 -4.91
N ASN A 956 -23.17 -1.12 -5.43
CA ASN A 956 -24.57 -1.49 -5.56
C ASN A 956 -25.25 -1.63 -4.20
N GLN A 957 -24.58 -2.13 -3.16
CA GLN A 957 -25.13 -2.15 -1.81
C GLN A 957 -25.37 -0.75 -1.25
N TYR A 958 -24.44 0.18 -1.50
CA TYR A 958 -24.61 1.57 -1.10
C TYR A 958 -25.83 2.21 -1.79
N ARG A 959 -25.95 2.01 -3.11
CA ARG A 959 -27.10 2.47 -3.88
C ARG A 959 -28.40 1.87 -3.34
N CYS A 960 -28.40 0.58 -2.99
CA CYS A 960 -29.57 -0.07 -2.42
C CYS A 960 -29.98 0.52 -1.06
N ALA A 961 -29.04 0.61 -0.11
CA ALA A 961 -29.31 1.19 1.21
C ALA A 961 -29.84 2.62 1.10
N ARG A 962 -29.30 3.40 0.17
CA ARG A 962 -29.69 4.79 -0.04
C ARG A 962 -31.06 4.95 -0.72
N ILE A 963 -31.41 4.06 -1.65
CA ILE A 963 -32.77 3.98 -2.22
C ILE A 963 -33.78 3.68 -1.12
N ILE A 964 -33.51 2.69 -0.27
CA ILE A 964 -34.40 2.26 0.81
C ILE A 964 -34.60 3.36 1.86
N VAL A 965 -33.54 4.02 2.33
CA VAL A 965 -33.69 5.11 3.31
C VAL A 965 -34.42 6.33 2.71
N SER A 966 -34.20 6.60 1.41
CA SER A 966 -34.91 7.67 0.71
C SER A 966 -36.41 7.38 0.60
N GLU A 967 -36.79 6.11 0.42
CA GLU A 967 -38.20 5.67 0.45
C GLU A 967 -38.83 5.89 1.83
N ILE A 968 -38.15 5.50 2.92
CA ILE A 968 -38.63 5.72 4.29
C ILE A 968 -38.87 7.21 4.55
N ILE A 969 -37.91 8.07 4.14
CA ILE A 969 -38.02 9.53 4.28
C ILE A 969 -39.22 10.05 3.47
N LEU A 970 -39.33 9.69 2.18
CA LEU A 970 -40.44 10.12 1.33
C LEU A 970 -41.80 9.67 1.86
N GLY A 971 -41.90 8.45 2.40
CA GLY A 971 -43.12 7.94 3.00
C GLY A 971 -43.55 8.67 4.26
N CYS A 972 -42.60 9.02 5.13
CA CYS A 972 -42.87 9.84 6.31
C CYS A 972 -43.33 11.25 5.92
N LEU A 973 -42.66 11.88 4.97
CA LEU A 973 -43.03 13.20 4.45
C LEU A 973 -44.45 13.18 3.84
N ARG A 974 -44.80 12.12 3.10
CA ARG A 974 -46.17 11.95 2.55
C ARG A 974 -47.22 11.86 3.66
N ARG A 975 -47.01 11.03 4.69
CA ARG A 975 -47.95 10.86 5.80
C ARG A 975 -48.12 12.13 6.64
N ILE A 976 -47.04 12.86 6.90
CA ILE A 976 -47.08 14.15 7.60
C ILE A 976 -47.92 15.16 6.80
N THR A 977 -47.80 15.16 5.47
CA THR A 977 -48.53 16.08 4.58
C THR A 977 -50.03 15.76 4.50
N ILE A 978 -50.41 14.47 4.45
CA ILE A 978 -51.82 14.05 4.40
C ILE A 978 -52.55 14.35 5.72
N ASN A 979 -51.88 14.21 6.87
CA ASN A 979 -52.49 14.40 8.19
C ASN A 979 -52.58 15.88 8.63
N SER A 980 -51.99 16.81 7.88
CA SER A 980 -52.03 18.25 8.17
C SER A 980 -53.07 18.93 7.28
N ALA A 981 -54.34 18.88 7.70
CA ALA A 981 -55.41 19.64 7.06
C ALA A 981 -55.08 21.14 7.10
N ALA A 982 -54.78 21.71 5.92
CA ALA A 982 -54.39 23.10 5.65
C ALA A 982 -52.92 23.48 5.97
N ALA A 983 -52.03 23.26 5.01
CA ALA A 983 -50.90 24.17 4.79
C ALA A 983 -50.46 24.13 3.32
N ALA A 984 -50.32 25.30 2.70
CA ALA A 984 -49.59 25.45 1.46
C ALA A 984 -48.20 24.83 1.65
N VAL A 985 -47.99 23.64 1.06
CA VAL A 985 -46.71 22.93 1.13
C VAL A 985 -45.62 23.88 0.64
N SER A 986 -44.71 24.27 1.52
CA SER A 986 -43.70 25.29 1.23
C SER A 986 -42.85 24.85 0.03
N ASN A 987 -42.35 25.83 -0.74
CA ASN A 987 -41.49 25.54 -1.89
C ASN A 987 -40.24 24.75 -1.48
N GLU A 988 -39.75 24.92 -0.26
CA GLU A 988 -38.63 24.18 0.32
C GLU A 988 -38.95 22.69 0.50
N PHE A 989 -40.16 22.35 0.94
CA PHE A 989 -40.62 20.97 1.07
C PHE A 989 -40.72 20.29 -0.30
N ARG A 990 -41.37 20.93 -1.28
CA ARG A 990 -41.50 20.38 -2.65
C ARG A 990 -40.15 20.19 -3.31
N SER A 991 -39.26 21.17 -3.13
CA SER A 991 -37.88 21.09 -3.60
C SER A 991 -37.12 19.94 -2.94
N HIS A 992 -37.37 19.66 -1.67
CA HIS A 992 -36.76 18.54 -0.97
C HIS A 992 -37.25 17.17 -1.48
N CYS A 993 -38.56 16.97 -1.64
CA CYS A 993 -39.12 15.75 -2.22
C CYS A 993 -38.62 15.51 -3.65
N THR A 994 -38.50 16.58 -4.45
CA THR A 994 -37.93 16.53 -5.80
C THR A 994 -36.49 16.05 -5.79
N ARG A 995 -35.66 16.57 -4.87
CA ARG A 995 -34.25 16.14 -4.73
C ARG A 995 -34.12 14.68 -4.33
N LEU A 996 -34.93 14.22 -3.38
CA LEU A 996 -34.92 12.82 -2.93
C LEU A 996 -35.29 11.88 -4.09
N ARG A 997 -36.39 12.16 -4.78
CA ARG A 997 -36.85 11.37 -5.94
C ARG A 997 -35.79 11.33 -7.05
N ASN A 998 -35.21 12.46 -7.42
CA ASN A 998 -34.18 12.53 -8.45
C ASN A 998 -32.92 11.76 -8.06
N THR A 999 -32.53 11.81 -6.78
CA THR A 999 -31.40 11.05 -6.24
C THR A 999 -31.66 9.56 -6.34
N THR A 1000 -32.82 9.09 -5.90
CA THR A 1000 -33.21 7.67 -5.99
C THR A 1000 -33.24 7.17 -7.44
N ARG A 1001 -33.75 7.95 -8.39
CA ARG A 1001 -33.74 7.62 -9.83
C ARG A 1001 -32.32 7.53 -10.39
N GLN A 1002 -31.44 8.45 -9.99
CA GLN A 1002 -30.03 8.40 -10.40
C GLN A 1002 -29.35 7.14 -9.83
N LEU A 1003 -29.60 6.80 -8.57
CA LEU A 1003 -29.04 5.59 -7.95
C LEU A 1003 -29.53 4.31 -8.66
N ALA A 1004 -30.80 4.24 -9.03
CA ALA A 1004 -31.36 3.14 -9.83
C ALA A 1004 -30.71 3.05 -11.21
N THR A 1005 -30.49 4.20 -11.86
CA THR A 1005 -29.76 4.28 -13.14
C THR A 1005 -28.31 3.82 -13.00
N ASP A 1006 -27.63 4.20 -11.91
CA ASP A 1006 -26.24 3.80 -11.67
C ASP A 1006 -26.10 2.30 -11.38
N ILE A 1007 -27.13 1.67 -10.79
CA ILE A 1007 -27.23 0.20 -10.69
C ILE A 1007 -27.29 -0.40 -12.09
N CYS A 1008 -28.15 0.11 -12.98
CA CYS A 1008 -28.23 -0.33 -14.38
C CYS A 1008 -26.88 -0.18 -15.11
N CYS A 1009 -26.20 0.95 -14.94
CA CYS A 1009 -24.88 1.18 -15.53
C CYS A 1009 -23.80 0.20 -15.01
N SER A 1010 -24.00 -0.47 -13.87
CA SER A 1010 -23.06 -1.50 -13.38
C SER A 1010 -23.22 -2.87 -14.04
N VAL A 1011 -24.36 -3.15 -14.69
CA VAL A 1011 -24.70 -4.48 -15.22
C VAL A 1011 -23.74 -4.95 -16.31
N PRO A 1012 -23.33 -4.13 -17.30
CA PRO A 1012 -22.41 -4.60 -18.32
C PRO A 1012 -21.09 -5.12 -17.74
N PHE A 1013 -20.55 -4.49 -16.70
CA PHE A 1013 -19.34 -4.96 -16.01
C PHE A 1013 -19.56 -6.31 -15.32
N HIS A 1014 -20.71 -6.49 -14.66
CA HIS A 1014 -21.09 -7.78 -14.05
C HIS A 1014 -21.36 -8.88 -15.08
N PHE A 1015 -21.61 -8.53 -16.34
CA PHE A 1015 -21.75 -9.45 -17.47
C PHE A 1015 -20.43 -9.65 -18.23
N GLY A 1016 -19.33 -9.01 -17.79
CA GLY A 1016 -17.98 -9.20 -18.33
C GLY A 1016 -17.41 -8.05 -19.17
N ALA A 1017 -18.17 -6.96 -19.39
CA ALA A 1017 -17.69 -5.81 -20.16
C ALA A 1017 -16.59 -5.01 -19.42
N GLY A 1018 -15.53 -4.62 -20.12
CA GLY A 1018 -14.45 -3.78 -19.57
C GLY A 1018 -13.43 -4.51 -18.70
N ASN A 1019 -13.44 -5.85 -18.63
CA ASN A 1019 -12.47 -6.64 -17.88
C ASN A 1019 -11.13 -6.76 -18.67
N MET A 1020 -10.31 -5.71 -18.67
CA MET A 1020 -9.06 -5.64 -19.47
C MET A 1020 -7.86 -6.41 -18.89
N ASN A 1021 -8.01 -7.09 -17.75
CA ASN A 1021 -6.94 -7.87 -17.11
C ASN A 1021 -6.84 -9.33 -17.56
N THR A 1022 -7.68 -9.77 -18.51
CA THR A 1022 -7.54 -11.08 -19.16
C THR A 1022 -7.06 -10.86 -20.59
N LYS A 1023 -5.95 -11.53 -20.98
CA LYS A 1023 -5.61 -11.71 -22.42
C LYS A 1023 -6.88 -12.10 -23.17
N PRO A 1024 -7.05 -11.71 -24.45
CA PRO A 1024 -8.19 -12.16 -25.25
C PRO A 1024 -8.02 -13.66 -25.54
N LEU A 1025 -8.41 -14.52 -24.59
CA LEU A 1025 -9.01 -15.78 -24.96
C LEU A 1025 -10.36 -15.40 -25.58
N GLY A 1026 -10.66 -15.96 -26.75
CA GLY A 1026 -11.86 -15.63 -27.52
C GLY A 1026 -13.14 -15.58 -26.69
N SER A 1027 -14.09 -14.73 -27.13
CA SER A 1027 -15.48 -14.59 -26.69
C SER A 1027 -15.80 -15.19 -25.31
N ILE A 1028 -15.94 -14.36 -24.29
CA ILE A 1028 -16.44 -14.78 -22.97
C ILE A 1028 -17.86 -15.34 -23.16
N PRO A 1029 -18.12 -16.65 -23.00
CA PRO A 1029 -19.48 -17.17 -23.07
C PRO A 1029 -20.25 -16.73 -21.82
N LEU A 1030 -21.53 -16.37 -21.93
CA LEU A 1030 -22.40 -15.91 -20.82
C LEU A 1030 -22.29 -16.76 -19.54
N GLY A 1031 -22.00 -18.06 -19.67
CA GLY A 1031 -21.79 -18.96 -18.53
C GLY A 1031 -20.67 -18.56 -17.57
N GLN A 1032 -19.69 -17.73 -17.98
CA GLN A 1032 -18.60 -17.27 -17.11
C GLN A 1032 -18.98 -16.09 -16.17
N SER A 1033 -20.16 -15.48 -16.34
CA SER A 1033 -20.59 -14.32 -15.53
C SER A 1033 -21.59 -14.65 -14.42
N TYR A 1034 -21.74 -15.93 -14.07
CA TYR A 1034 -22.71 -16.44 -13.10
C TYR A 1034 -22.73 -15.68 -11.76
N ILE A 1035 -21.55 -15.44 -11.15
CA ILE A 1035 -21.44 -14.67 -9.89
C ILE A 1035 -22.00 -13.25 -10.06
N GLY A 1036 -21.73 -12.62 -11.21
CA GLY A 1036 -22.25 -11.30 -11.53
C GLY A 1036 -23.79 -11.29 -11.56
N GLY A 1037 -24.41 -12.30 -12.16
CA GLY A 1037 -25.87 -12.47 -12.14
C GLY A 1037 -26.43 -12.67 -10.72
N LEU A 1038 -25.81 -13.53 -9.93
CA LEU A 1038 -26.23 -13.82 -8.54
C LEU A 1038 -26.25 -12.56 -7.67
N ILE A 1039 -25.20 -11.73 -7.74
CA ILE A 1039 -25.07 -10.53 -6.91
C ILE A 1039 -25.86 -9.32 -7.42
N LEU A 1040 -26.37 -9.38 -8.66
CA LEU A 1040 -27.22 -8.36 -9.26
C LEU A 1040 -28.71 -8.54 -8.97
N LEU A 1041 -29.17 -9.73 -8.54
CA LEU A 1041 -30.60 -10.01 -8.31
C LEU A 1041 -31.28 -8.94 -7.45
N TRP A 1042 -30.70 -8.66 -6.28
CA TRP A 1042 -31.25 -7.67 -5.33
C TRP A 1042 -31.14 -6.21 -5.81
N PRO A 1043 -29.97 -5.74 -6.28
CA PRO A 1043 -29.87 -4.41 -6.87
C PRO A 1043 -30.85 -4.18 -8.03
N LEU A 1044 -31.04 -5.17 -8.92
CA LEU A 1044 -31.93 -5.07 -10.07
C LEU A 1044 -33.39 -4.99 -9.67
N ILE A 1045 -33.89 -5.89 -8.81
CA ILE A 1045 -35.30 -5.82 -8.36
C ILE A 1045 -35.57 -4.47 -7.68
N LEU A 1046 -34.62 -3.97 -6.88
CA LEU A 1046 -34.77 -2.70 -6.20
C LEU A 1046 -34.80 -1.51 -7.19
N ALA A 1047 -33.89 -1.50 -8.16
CA ALA A 1047 -33.87 -0.49 -9.23
C ALA A 1047 -35.17 -0.52 -10.05
N GLY A 1048 -35.63 -1.71 -10.47
CA GLY A 1048 -36.87 -1.89 -11.22
C GLY A 1048 -38.13 -1.49 -10.43
N ALA A 1049 -38.11 -1.68 -9.11
CA ALA A 1049 -39.22 -1.31 -8.23
C ALA A 1049 -39.32 0.22 -7.98
N THR A 1050 -38.28 1.01 -8.28
CA THR A 1050 -38.34 2.48 -8.07
C THR A 1050 -39.37 3.16 -8.98
N GLU A 1051 -39.51 2.69 -10.22
CA GLU A 1051 -40.31 3.34 -11.26
C GLU A 1051 -41.60 2.55 -11.58
N ARG A 1052 -42.56 3.24 -12.22
CA ARG A 1052 -43.85 2.66 -12.64
C ARG A 1052 -43.70 1.56 -13.71
N LYS A 1053 -44.71 0.70 -13.87
CA LYS A 1053 -44.69 -0.50 -14.74
C LYS A 1053 -44.19 -0.26 -16.18
N ARG A 1054 -44.53 0.88 -16.79
CA ARG A 1054 -44.16 1.22 -18.18
C ARG A 1054 -42.90 2.09 -18.32
N HIS A 1055 -42.13 2.26 -17.25
CA HIS A 1055 -40.92 3.08 -17.31
C HIS A 1055 -39.78 2.32 -17.99
N PRO A 1056 -39.01 2.95 -18.92
CA PRO A 1056 -37.94 2.28 -19.66
C PRO A 1056 -36.90 1.58 -18.77
N LEU A 1057 -36.55 2.18 -17.62
CA LEU A 1057 -35.65 1.58 -16.63
C LEU A 1057 -36.17 0.21 -16.14
N ARG A 1058 -37.47 0.10 -15.84
CA ARG A 1058 -38.07 -1.12 -15.32
C ARG A 1058 -38.12 -2.22 -16.37
N SER A 1059 -38.48 -1.87 -17.61
CA SER A 1059 -38.45 -2.80 -18.75
C SER A 1059 -37.04 -3.34 -18.98
N TRP A 1060 -36.03 -2.46 -18.98
CA TRP A 1060 -34.63 -2.87 -19.15
C TRP A 1060 -34.11 -3.75 -18.00
N VAL A 1061 -34.54 -3.48 -16.76
CA VAL A 1061 -34.24 -4.35 -15.61
C VAL A 1061 -34.84 -5.74 -15.76
N ILE A 1062 -36.08 -5.83 -16.25
CA ILE A 1062 -36.76 -7.11 -16.52
C ILE A 1062 -35.97 -7.92 -17.56
N GLU A 1063 -35.49 -7.28 -18.63
CA GLU A 1063 -34.64 -7.92 -19.64
C GLU A 1063 -33.32 -8.44 -19.03
N CYS A 1064 -32.69 -7.69 -18.12
CA CYS A 1064 -31.50 -8.15 -17.40
C CYS A 1064 -31.78 -9.41 -16.57
N LEU A 1065 -32.87 -9.41 -15.79
CA LEU A 1065 -33.27 -10.56 -14.97
C LEU A 1065 -33.65 -11.77 -15.84
N PHE A 1066 -34.23 -11.54 -17.03
CA PHE A 1066 -34.55 -12.58 -17.99
C PHE A 1066 -33.28 -13.30 -18.46
N ILE A 1067 -32.22 -12.53 -18.79
CA ILE A 1067 -30.90 -13.05 -19.15
C ILE A 1067 -30.28 -13.85 -18.00
N ILE A 1068 -30.31 -13.30 -16.78
CA ILE A 1068 -29.76 -14.00 -15.59
C ILE A 1068 -30.48 -15.32 -15.36
N GLY A 1069 -31.82 -15.34 -15.48
CA GLY A 1069 -32.62 -16.53 -15.28
C GLY A 1069 -32.40 -17.61 -16.34
N HIS A 1070 -32.49 -17.26 -17.62
CA HIS A 1070 -32.45 -18.23 -18.71
C HIS A 1070 -31.04 -18.59 -19.15
N SER A 1071 -30.13 -17.61 -19.21
CA SER A 1071 -28.78 -17.82 -19.74
C SER A 1071 -27.76 -18.17 -18.66
N MET A 1072 -27.95 -17.71 -17.42
CA MET A 1072 -27.08 -18.07 -16.28
C MET A 1072 -27.68 -19.14 -15.37
N GLY A 1073 -28.94 -19.53 -15.58
CA GLY A 1073 -29.58 -20.64 -14.87
C GLY A 1073 -29.94 -20.34 -13.41
N ILE A 1074 -30.22 -19.08 -13.07
CA ILE A 1074 -30.59 -18.65 -11.71
C ILE A 1074 -32.10 -18.42 -11.64
N ASP A 1075 -32.86 -19.44 -11.23
CA ASP A 1075 -34.33 -19.40 -11.27
C ASP A 1075 -34.96 -18.26 -10.47
N GLN A 1076 -34.31 -17.84 -9.38
CA GLN A 1076 -34.81 -16.73 -8.56
C GLN A 1076 -34.96 -15.44 -9.37
N ALA A 1077 -34.14 -15.21 -10.40
CA ALA A 1077 -34.27 -14.03 -11.27
C ALA A 1077 -35.63 -13.96 -11.96
N LEU A 1078 -36.20 -15.12 -12.30
CA LEU A 1078 -37.44 -15.21 -13.04
C LEU A 1078 -38.65 -15.00 -12.12
N LEU A 1079 -38.56 -15.42 -10.86
CA LEU A 1079 -39.52 -15.03 -9.83
C LEU A 1079 -39.50 -13.51 -9.59
N LEU A 1080 -38.32 -12.87 -9.64
CA LEU A 1080 -38.20 -11.41 -9.50
C LEU A 1080 -38.85 -10.66 -10.68
N ILE A 1081 -38.88 -11.25 -11.88
CA ILE A 1081 -39.64 -10.70 -13.02
C ILE A 1081 -41.13 -10.70 -12.71
N ASP A 1082 -41.68 -11.84 -12.25
CA ASP A 1082 -43.10 -11.96 -11.90
C ASP A 1082 -43.53 -10.88 -10.88
N ILE A 1083 -42.66 -10.57 -9.92
CA ILE A 1083 -42.86 -9.49 -8.93
C ILE A 1083 -42.85 -8.10 -9.61
N LEU A 1084 -41.87 -7.82 -10.49
CA LEU A 1084 -41.82 -6.56 -11.23
C LEU A 1084 -42.94 -6.39 -12.27
N GLU A 1085 -43.60 -7.44 -12.71
CA GLU A 1085 -44.75 -7.31 -13.61
C GLU A 1085 -46.06 -7.06 -12.84
N THR A 1086 -46.16 -7.62 -11.63
CA THR A 1086 -47.37 -7.56 -10.80
C THR A 1086 -47.45 -6.33 -9.92
N GLU A 1087 -46.34 -5.86 -9.33
CA GLU A 1087 -46.39 -4.85 -8.27
C GLU A 1087 -46.26 -3.39 -8.75
N VAL A 1088 -46.68 -2.43 -7.92
CA VAL A 1088 -46.61 -0.98 -8.22
C VAL A 1088 -45.22 -0.41 -7.89
N GLY A 1089 -44.79 0.66 -8.59
CA GLY A 1089 -43.49 1.29 -8.33
C GLY A 1089 -43.50 2.24 -7.12
N VAL A 1090 -42.33 2.57 -6.55
CA VAL A 1090 -42.21 3.53 -5.42
C VAL A 1090 -42.77 4.91 -5.76
N PHE A 1091 -42.52 5.38 -6.99
CA PHE A 1091 -42.99 6.68 -7.45
C PHE A 1091 -44.38 6.66 -8.07
N ASP A 1092 -45.10 5.54 -7.96
CA ASP A 1092 -46.49 5.50 -8.40
C ASP A 1092 -47.35 6.41 -7.50
N GLY A 1093 -48.01 7.41 -8.10
CA GLY A 1093 -48.72 8.48 -7.38
C GLY A 1093 -47.89 9.69 -6.96
N VAL A 1094 -46.61 9.78 -7.38
CA VAL A 1094 -45.70 10.93 -7.17
C VAL A 1094 -45.49 11.64 -8.52
N GLU A 1095 -46.30 12.66 -8.82
CA GLU A 1095 -46.35 13.30 -10.15
C GLU A 1095 -45.53 14.61 -10.22
N ASP A 1096 -45.09 14.94 -11.44
CA ASP A 1096 -44.46 16.22 -11.79
C ASP A 1096 -45.53 17.28 -12.06
N GLY A 1097 -45.59 18.34 -11.24
CA GLY A 1097 -46.35 19.55 -11.51
C GLY A 1097 -45.45 20.73 -11.86
N GLU A 1098 -46.02 21.82 -12.37
CA GLU A 1098 -45.29 23.05 -12.75
C GLU A 1098 -44.47 23.64 -11.59
N ASP A 1099 -44.87 23.39 -10.33
CA ASP A 1099 -44.22 23.89 -9.10
C ASP A 1099 -43.51 22.79 -8.27
N GLY A 1100 -43.20 21.63 -8.85
CA GLY A 1100 -42.48 20.53 -8.19
C GLY A 1100 -43.31 19.25 -7.97
N VAL A 1101 -42.87 18.39 -7.06
CA VAL A 1101 -43.50 17.07 -6.79
C VAL A 1101 -44.76 17.21 -5.94
N PHE A 1102 -45.86 16.55 -6.36
CA PHE A 1102 -47.11 16.45 -5.61
C PHE A 1102 -47.53 14.99 -5.39
N PHE A 1103 -48.21 14.74 -4.26
CA PHE A 1103 -48.79 13.43 -3.91
C PHE A 1103 -50.28 13.42 -4.27
N ARG A 1104 -50.73 12.44 -5.06
CA ARG A 1104 -52.15 12.33 -5.44
C ARG A 1104 -53.01 11.85 -4.25
N GLU A 1105 -54.12 12.53 -3.98
CA GLU A 1105 -55.23 12.02 -3.15
C GLU A 1105 -56.24 11.32 -4.05
N SER A 1106 -56.20 9.99 -4.14
CA SER A 1106 -57.36 9.20 -4.55
C SER A 1106 -57.13 7.72 -4.25
N GLY A 1107 -58.05 7.14 -3.50
CA GLY A 1107 -58.03 5.75 -3.04
C GLY A 1107 -58.08 4.71 -4.17
N GLY A 1108 -57.56 3.53 -3.84
CA GLY A 1108 -57.49 2.36 -4.72
C GLY A 1108 -56.05 1.90 -4.94
N THR A 1109 -55.63 0.93 -4.12
CA THR A 1109 -54.50 -0.02 -4.35
C THR A 1109 -53.07 0.53 -4.36
N THR A 1110 -52.59 1.09 -3.24
CA THR A 1110 -51.13 1.11 -2.91
C THR A 1110 -50.78 0.17 -1.76
N GLU A 1111 -51.61 -0.85 -1.51
CA GLU A 1111 -51.18 -2.03 -0.76
C GLU A 1111 -50.53 -2.99 -1.74
N GLY A 1112 -49.22 -3.22 -1.63
CA GLY A 1112 -48.54 -4.32 -2.34
C GLY A 1112 -47.35 -3.95 -3.22
N ASN A 1113 -46.36 -3.23 -2.68
CA ASN A 1113 -44.98 -3.34 -3.18
C ASN A 1113 -44.13 -4.15 -2.16
N GLN A 1114 -44.28 -5.46 -2.15
CA GLN A 1114 -43.56 -6.42 -1.29
C GLN A 1114 -42.03 -6.35 -1.39
N VAL A 1115 -41.46 -5.77 -2.46
CA VAL A 1115 -40.00 -5.57 -2.60
C VAL A 1115 -39.50 -4.49 -1.63
N LEU A 1116 -40.31 -3.47 -1.39
CA LEU A 1116 -39.92 -2.27 -0.65
C LEU A 1116 -40.73 -2.03 0.63
N THR A 1117 -41.87 -2.69 0.81
CA THR A 1117 -42.72 -2.52 1.99
C THR A 1117 -42.10 -3.14 3.24
N GLY A 1118 -41.53 -2.27 4.08
CA GLY A 1118 -41.55 -2.43 5.54
C GLY A 1118 -42.31 -1.28 6.22
N THR A 1119 -43.01 -0.45 5.44
CA THR A 1119 -43.50 0.88 5.86
C THR A 1119 -44.93 1.19 5.40
N TRP A 1120 -45.60 0.26 4.71
CA TRP A 1120 -46.97 0.43 4.22
C TRP A 1120 -47.80 -0.83 4.46
N GLY A 1121 -48.64 -0.77 5.50
CA GLY A 1121 -49.76 -1.68 5.72
C GLY A 1121 -50.27 -1.63 7.17
N PRO A 1122 -51.60 -1.80 7.34
CA PRO A 1122 -52.62 -0.78 7.09
C PRO A 1122 -52.46 0.47 7.97
#